data_AF-X0RD29-F1
#
_entry.id   AF-X0RD29-F1
#
_cell.length_a   1.000
_cell.length_b   1.000
_cell.length_c   1.000
_cell.angle_alpha   90.00
_cell.angle_beta   90.00
_cell.angle_gamma   90.00
#
_symmetry.space_group_name_H-M   'P 1'
#
loop_
_entity.id
_entity.type
_entity.pdbx_description
1 polymer ?
#
loop_
_entity_poly.entity_id
_entity_poly.type
_entity_poly.pdbx_seq_one_letter_code
_entity_poly.pdbx_strand_id
1 'polypeptide(L)'
;MQLALGASSFSIPSVTLPNGTQNNNGMPQVGAFAKALRDPAINPLGTNREIYTAVVGFGSVFDVDASDIVNLPYTNPKTGITANRDFYNCANISNIDARNACNWGEKAHPDLPGVGGFGEGGFYSAQSTEDIVKSITSFVSGLNQNLPSTPSGTIIIPDDPYRADSQLAVAYYPTLQADVKGNAVIWDGNMKKYLLNEGTLYGSNDNKLFKNVAGELEPTTPDLWSDKDYSGANNDVKSGGFYALLNTPKTGVTSTRTLYVEDLNGTTPVLRKFGVNDSGKVVVDNAALTTTSFSDTATFDEITLRRLLNFLGFDNLPSTAVKDMTLTTDNATVPIRVVGATIHSTPAAVSYAATLDEDGKVTATRDDYVLFGSSEGGLHLVDADNYSAGGDGGKEDFVVIPREILRDKSKSLALVDDANKAEIGSPNFGIDAPWLVSADYKYDLDNNTVNIATDGNKGLYAYGGLRMGGEAFYGLNLTTRTSPSMMFTITPTSTGFERMGQIWSKPTKAKIKRTSTDTGTDVLVFGGGYDMCYEYEKFQVGVTDTDLGACSGIDNVQGNAVYIINAQDGSLIWSAAGTGTASTTVNTMTNSVVAGITTLDRDNDGFMDHIYFADLGGQLFRADFTNAGFKTPSAIGSTPTGTPTTTTAFANTRVTRILSGAYTGTDTKFNHRFYERPVVSFHRNSQSNNLFALVNVISGDRSSPLSKIRDLSKSDRLYGIMDTDVTKADNFFYASNFTSTAAAAGGQSISNLSANNTDASNLVELPGKIGTLGATGYTLEQKNVVSELMRQGTKQGWYYPLTRFDGYGNVRYTKGIGKSQVIDSFLYTTAYNPDMSYGSTNTCSAKIVGGSERQLYCLPYGICTDANSKNGTGGFVRAGQGLQELTLGPRSSTLSNQRLLIGTRTLAERATDRVDFGTDTGKDVYTPINEAQGLGSADQILGSGSALS
;
A
#
# COMPACT_ATOMS: atom_id res chain seq x y z
N MET A 1 -6.30 39.58 -29.27
CA MET A 1 -5.87 38.32 -29.90
C MET A 1 -4.35 38.18 -29.88
N GLN A 2 -3.58 39.01 -30.58
CA GLN A 2 -2.09 39.00 -30.54
C GLN A 2 -1.50 38.96 -29.12
N LEU A 3 -1.89 39.92 -28.27
CA LEU A 3 -1.47 39.99 -26.87
C LEU A 3 -1.82 38.71 -26.09
N ALA A 4 -3.00 38.13 -26.35
CA ALA A 4 -3.47 36.93 -25.67
C ALA A 4 -2.73 35.66 -26.12
N LEU A 5 -2.18 35.64 -27.33
CA LEU A 5 -1.32 34.54 -27.83
C LEU A 5 0.16 34.75 -27.48
N GLY A 6 0.54 35.90 -26.94
CA GLY A 6 1.96 36.26 -26.78
C GLY A 6 2.70 36.41 -28.12
N ALA A 7 1.96 36.63 -29.22
CA ALA A 7 2.50 36.66 -30.58
C ALA A 7 2.69 38.10 -31.09
N SER A 8 3.76 38.35 -31.85
CA SER A 8 4.04 39.65 -32.49
C SER A 8 3.12 39.97 -33.66
N SER A 9 2.40 38.98 -34.19
CA SER A 9 1.39 39.14 -35.25
C SER A 9 0.30 38.06 -35.13
N PHE A 10 -0.85 38.29 -35.79
CA PHE A 10 -1.97 37.35 -35.86
C PHE A 10 -2.63 37.49 -37.22
N SER A 11 -2.62 36.42 -38.02
CA SER A 11 -3.21 36.37 -39.35
C SER A 11 -4.53 35.59 -39.33
N ILE A 12 -5.46 35.98 -40.20
CA ILE A 12 -6.74 35.27 -40.37
C ILE A 12 -6.55 34.22 -41.47
N PRO A 13 -6.75 32.92 -41.19
CA PRO A 13 -6.66 31.86 -42.20
C PRO A 13 -7.70 32.01 -43.31
N SER A 14 -7.47 31.36 -44.46
CA SER A 14 -8.41 31.32 -45.57
C SER A 14 -9.73 30.60 -45.24
N VAL A 15 -9.69 29.65 -44.29
CA VAL A 15 -10.89 28.95 -43.78
C VAL A 15 -11.34 29.59 -42.47
N THR A 16 -12.37 30.43 -42.56
CA THR A 16 -12.83 31.28 -41.46
C THR A 16 -14.35 31.35 -41.34
N LEU A 17 -14.85 31.82 -40.20
CA LEU A 17 -16.29 32.08 -40.02
C LEU A 17 -16.69 33.31 -40.84
N PRO A 18 -17.87 33.35 -41.49
CA PRO A 18 -18.35 34.55 -42.16
C PRO A 18 -18.65 35.68 -41.15
N ASN A 19 -18.70 36.94 -41.62
CA ASN A 19 -19.08 38.07 -40.77
C ASN A 19 -20.50 37.90 -40.23
N GLY A 20 -20.75 38.42 -39.01
CA GLY A 20 -22.08 38.46 -38.41
C GLY A 20 -22.98 39.55 -39.03
N THR A 21 -24.22 39.64 -38.55
CA THR A 21 -25.22 40.59 -39.08
C THR A 21 -24.96 42.06 -38.72
N GLN A 22 -24.20 42.35 -37.66
CA GLN A 22 -23.95 43.73 -37.21
C GLN A 22 -22.62 44.28 -37.74
N ASN A 23 -22.58 45.59 -37.98
CA ASN A 23 -21.38 46.29 -38.41
C ASN A 23 -20.23 46.10 -37.40
N ASN A 24 -19.03 45.80 -37.92
CA ASN A 24 -17.80 45.53 -37.16
C ASN A 24 -17.76 44.21 -36.36
N ASN A 25 -18.65 43.24 -36.62
CA ASN A 25 -18.60 41.91 -35.99
C ASN A 25 -17.62 40.96 -36.70
N GLY A 26 -16.36 41.01 -36.27
CA GLY A 26 -15.26 40.18 -36.77
C GLY A 26 -15.30 38.70 -36.36
N MET A 27 -16.37 37.98 -36.71
CA MET A 27 -16.43 36.52 -36.54
C MET A 27 -15.30 35.76 -37.25
N PRO A 28 -14.78 36.22 -38.42
CA PRO A 28 -13.59 35.62 -38.99
C PRO A 28 -12.39 35.61 -38.02
N GLN A 29 -12.20 36.71 -37.29
CA GLN A 29 -11.13 36.88 -36.31
C GLN A 29 -11.37 35.99 -35.09
N VAL A 30 -12.63 35.88 -34.62
CA VAL A 30 -13.01 35.03 -33.49
C VAL A 30 -12.75 33.55 -33.80
N GLY A 31 -13.20 33.07 -34.96
CA GLY A 31 -12.95 31.69 -35.39
C GLY A 31 -11.46 31.41 -35.57
N ALA A 32 -10.73 32.30 -36.24
CA ALA A 32 -9.28 32.20 -36.38
C ALA A 32 -8.56 32.14 -35.03
N PHE A 33 -9.02 32.91 -34.05
CA PHE A 33 -8.43 32.97 -32.73
C PHE A 33 -8.73 31.68 -31.94
N ALA A 34 -9.94 31.15 -32.02
CA ALA A 34 -10.28 29.86 -31.41
C ALA A 34 -9.43 28.70 -31.99
N LYS A 35 -9.17 28.70 -33.30
CA LYS A 35 -8.24 27.75 -33.92
C LYS A 35 -6.80 27.94 -33.41
N ALA A 36 -6.32 29.17 -33.32
CA ALA A 36 -4.98 29.47 -32.81
C ALA A 36 -4.81 29.09 -31.33
N LEU A 37 -5.87 29.21 -30.53
CA LEU A 37 -5.90 28.75 -29.13
C LEU A 37 -5.79 27.23 -29.02
N ARG A 38 -6.34 26.48 -29.97
CA ARG A 38 -6.20 25.03 -30.03
C ARG A 38 -4.84 24.57 -30.54
N ASP A 39 -4.18 25.34 -31.40
CA ASP A 39 -2.89 24.95 -31.96
C ASP A 39 -1.78 25.05 -30.90
N PRO A 40 -1.17 23.92 -30.45
CA PRO A 40 -0.10 23.92 -29.45
C PRO A 40 1.16 24.68 -29.89
N ALA A 41 1.37 24.86 -31.19
CA ALA A 41 2.51 25.62 -31.70
C ALA A 41 2.31 27.14 -31.61
N ILE A 42 1.07 27.60 -31.40
CA ILE A 42 0.70 29.03 -31.46
C ILE A 42 0.19 29.56 -30.12
N ASN A 43 -0.53 28.75 -29.33
CA ASN A 43 -1.15 29.21 -28.11
C ASN A 43 -0.12 29.48 -26.98
N PRO A 44 -0.47 30.33 -25.98
CA PRO A 44 0.49 30.79 -24.97
C PRO A 44 0.91 29.73 -23.95
N LEU A 45 0.37 28.51 -24.02
CA LEU A 45 0.67 27.41 -23.10
C LEU A 45 1.79 26.47 -23.62
N GLY A 46 2.21 26.58 -24.89
CA GLY A 46 3.35 25.83 -25.48
C GLY A 46 3.00 24.52 -26.21
N THR A 47 4.04 23.85 -26.74
CA THR A 47 3.98 22.82 -27.82
C THR A 47 3.14 21.56 -27.58
N ASN A 48 2.59 21.36 -26.38
CA ASN A 48 1.88 20.13 -25.99
C ASN A 48 0.48 20.38 -25.37
N ARG A 49 -0.10 21.58 -25.54
CA ARG A 49 -1.37 21.97 -24.90
C ARG A 49 -2.33 22.56 -25.91
N GLU A 50 -3.62 22.25 -25.78
CA GLU A 50 -4.68 22.78 -26.65
C GLU A 50 -5.72 23.48 -25.76
N ILE A 51 -6.18 24.67 -26.15
CA ILE A 51 -7.26 25.37 -25.45
C ILE A 51 -8.54 25.22 -26.26
N TYR A 52 -9.46 24.39 -25.77
CA TYR A 52 -10.80 24.23 -26.34
C TYR A 52 -11.72 25.37 -25.90
N THR A 53 -12.57 25.85 -26.80
CA THR A 53 -13.58 26.86 -26.48
C THR A 53 -14.98 26.30 -26.76
N ALA A 54 -15.79 26.17 -25.71
CA ALA A 54 -17.21 25.88 -25.82
C ALA A 54 -18.01 27.18 -26.00
N VAL A 55 -19.13 27.08 -26.70
CA VAL A 55 -20.02 28.23 -26.95
C VAL A 55 -21.43 27.87 -26.50
N VAL A 56 -22.00 28.73 -25.65
CA VAL A 56 -23.40 28.63 -25.23
C VAL A 56 -24.15 29.77 -25.87
N GLY A 57 -25.12 29.46 -26.73
CA GLY A 57 -26.01 30.44 -27.33
C GLY A 57 -27.29 30.55 -26.48
N PHE A 58 -27.59 31.77 -26.00
CA PHE A 58 -28.76 32.01 -25.16
C PHE A 58 -29.78 32.95 -25.82
N GLY A 59 -31.05 32.57 -25.77
CA GLY A 59 -32.19 33.34 -26.30
C GLY A 59 -32.63 32.92 -27.71
N SER A 60 -33.71 33.53 -28.19
CA SER A 60 -34.47 33.08 -29.37
C SER A 60 -33.70 33.04 -30.69
N VAL A 61 -32.59 33.78 -30.80
CA VAL A 61 -31.72 33.74 -31.99
C VAL A 61 -30.89 32.45 -32.03
N PHE A 62 -30.55 31.91 -30.86
CA PHE A 62 -29.72 30.71 -30.71
C PHE A 62 -30.53 29.48 -30.32
N ASP A 63 -31.86 29.57 -30.34
CA ASP A 63 -32.76 28.44 -30.18
C ASP A 63 -32.67 27.55 -31.42
N VAL A 64 -32.13 26.35 -31.25
CA VAL A 64 -31.91 25.42 -32.36
C VAL A 64 -33.02 24.38 -32.32
N ASP A 65 -33.71 24.20 -33.45
CA ASP A 65 -34.75 23.19 -33.57
C ASP A 65 -34.21 21.80 -33.27
N ALA A 66 -34.98 21.00 -32.54
CA ALA A 66 -34.58 19.65 -32.14
C ALA A 66 -34.29 18.73 -33.35
N SER A 67 -34.89 19.02 -34.51
CA SER A 67 -34.62 18.30 -35.77
C SER A 67 -33.22 18.52 -36.34
N ASP A 68 -32.54 19.59 -35.91
CA ASP A 68 -31.17 19.92 -36.31
C ASP A 68 -30.14 19.39 -35.30
N ILE A 69 -30.58 18.65 -34.29
CA ILE A 69 -29.72 17.95 -33.33
C ILE A 69 -29.63 16.48 -33.75
N VAL A 70 -28.40 16.00 -33.97
CA VAL A 70 -28.13 14.63 -34.39
C VAL A 70 -27.27 13.93 -33.36
N ASN A 71 -27.70 12.77 -32.89
CA ASN A 71 -26.95 11.95 -31.95
C ASN A 71 -25.96 11.07 -32.72
N LEU A 72 -24.65 11.34 -32.59
CA LEU A 72 -23.59 10.69 -33.35
C LEU A 72 -22.46 10.21 -32.43
N PRO A 73 -21.74 9.12 -32.80
CA PRO A 73 -20.58 8.65 -32.03
C PRO A 73 -19.42 9.63 -32.14
N TYR A 74 -18.85 10.03 -31.00
CA TYR A 74 -17.67 10.86 -30.94
C TYR A 74 -16.54 10.13 -30.23
N THR A 75 -15.45 9.89 -30.95
CA THR A 75 -14.19 9.41 -30.36
C THR A 75 -13.38 10.60 -29.89
N ASN A 76 -13.13 10.71 -28.59
CA ASN A 76 -12.25 11.74 -28.07
C ASN A 76 -10.81 11.44 -28.52
N PRO A 77 -10.16 12.34 -29.29
CA PRO A 77 -8.85 12.08 -29.89
C PRO A 77 -7.70 11.99 -28.87
N LYS A 78 -7.92 12.36 -27.60
CA LYS A 78 -6.91 12.25 -26.52
C LYS A 78 -7.12 11.01 -25.65
N THR A 79 -8.37 10.59 -25.43
CA THR A 79 -8.68 9.45 -24.54
C THR A 79 -8.97 8.15 -25.29
N GLY A 80 -9.25 8.23 -26.59
CA GLY A 80 -9.64 7.07 -27.41
C GLY A 80 -11.04 6.52 -27.12
N ILE A 81 -11.76 7.09 -26.15
CA ILE A 81 -13.12 6.66 -25.78
C ILE A 81 -14.12 7.18 -26.79
N THR A 82 -14.96 6.29 -27.31
CA THR A 82 -16.09 6.62 -28.20
C THR A 82 -17.39 6.60 -27.42
N ALA A 83 -18.12 7.72 -27.42
CA ALA A 83 -19.45 7.82 -26.85
C ALA A 83 -20.36 8.62 -27.78
N ASN A 84 -21.65 8.29 -27.79
CA ASN A 84 -22.63 9.08 -28.51
C ASN A 84 -22.86 10.42 -27.81
N ARG A 85 -22.94 11.50 -28.58
CA ARG A 85 -23.37 12.81 -28.11
C ARG A 85 -24.26 13.48 -29.13
N ASP A 86 -24.98 14.48 -28.66
CA ASP A 86 -25.74 15.38 -29.51
C ASP A 86 -24.79 16.36 -30.20
N PHE A 87 -24.90 16.45 -31.52
CA PHE A 87 -24.25 17.44 -32.38
C PHE A 87 -25.31 18.34 -32.99
N TYR A 88 -25.04 19.64 -33.01
CA TYR A 88 -25.88 20.60 -33.69
C TYR A 88 -25.44 20.71 -35.14
N ASN A 89 -26.33 20.40 -36.09
CA ASN A 89 -26.06 20.57 -37.51
C ASN A 89 -26.10 22.07 -37.87
N CYS A 90 -24.97 22.75 -37.64
CA CYS A 90 -24.87 24.20 -37.82
C CYS A 90 -25.21 24.66 -39.25
N ALA A 91 -25.12 23.78 -40.26
CA ALA A 91 -25.44 24.14 -41.64
C ALA A 91 -26.94 24.44 -41.85
N ASN A 92 -27.82 23.85 -41.04
CA ASN A 92 -29.27 24.06 -41.13
C ASN A 92 -29.73 25.35 -40.45
N ILE A 93 -28.88 25.96 -39.61
CA ILE A 93 -29.20 27.20 -38.91
C ILE A 93 -29.20 28.37 -39.91
N SER A 94 -30.37 28.95 -40.16
CA SER A 94 -30.55 30.01 -41.16
C SER A 94 -29.94 31.35 -40.75
N ASN A 95 -30.07 31.73 -39.47
CA ASN A 95 -29.50 32.95 -38.93
C ASN A 95 -27.95 32.86 -38.91
N ILE A 96 -27.29 33.83 -39.55
CA ILE A 96 -25.83 33.85 -39.70
C ILE A 96 -25.09 33.96 -38.36
N ASP A 97 -25.61 34.70 -37.38
CA ASP A 97 -24.97 34.85 -36.07
C ASP A 97 -25.08 33.56 -35.25
N ALA A 98 -26.23 32.91 -35.28
CA ALA A 98 -26.45 31.62 -34.63
C ALA A 98 -25.63 30.50 -35.29
N ARG A 99 -25.59 30.47 -36.62
CA ARG A 99 -24.74 29.55 -37.39
C ARG A 99 -23.26 29.76 -37.08
N ASN A 100 -22.82 31.01 -36.92
CA ASN A 100 -21.45 31.33 -36.56
C ASN A 100 -21.11 30.90 -35.13
N ALA A 101 -22.01 31.15 -34.17
CA ALA A 101 -21.83 30.71 -32.79
C ALA A 101 -21.79 29.18 -32.69
N CYS A 102 -22.67 28.50 -33.43
CA CYS A 102 -22.68 27.04 -33.55
C CYS A 102 -21.35 26.52 -34.10
N ASN A 103 -20.89 27.00 -35.26
CA ASN A 103 -19.63 26.56 -35.85
C ASN A 103 -18.40 26.96 -35.03
N TRP A 104 -18.46 28.07 -34.29
CA TRP A 104 -17.39 28.46 -33.39
C TRP A 104 -17.19 27.42 -32.28
N GLY A 105 -18.26 26.96 -31.63
CA GLY A 105 -18.18 26.03 -30.50
C GLY A 105 -18.14 24.56 -30.89
N GLU A 106 -18.93 24.15 -31.88
CA GLU A 106 -19.20 22.74 -32.17
C GLU A 106 -17.96 21.94 -32.57
N LYS A 107 -17.98 20.65 -32.24
CA LYS A 107 -16.95 19.68 -32.60
C LYS A 107 -17.11 19.24 -34.05
N ALA A 108 -16.00 19.06 -34.75
CA ALA A 108 -16.03 18.54 -36.11
C ALA A 108 -16.42 17.05 -36.09
N HIS A 109 -17.23 16.63 -37.05
CA HIS A 109 -17.63 15.23 -37.22
C HIS A 109 -17.64 14.86 -38.72
N PRO A 110 -17.15 13.67 -39.12
CA PRO A 110 -17.15 13.24 -40.53
C PRO A 110 -18.52 13.27 -41.20
N ASP A 111 -19.58 12.89 -40.46
CA ASP A 111 -20.96 12.88 -40.97
C ASP A 111 -21.63 14.27 -41.00
N LEU A 112 -20.96 15.31 -40.48
CA LEU A 112 -21.42 16.71 -40.52
C LEU A 112 -20.33 17.58 -41.17
N PRO A 113 -20.09 17.44 -42.48
CA PRO A 113 -19.01 18.15 -43.16
C PRO A 113 -19.25 19.67 -43.13
N GLY A 114 -18.23 20.42 -42.72
CA GLY A 114 -18.31 21.88 -42.61
C GLY A 114 -18.95 22.40 -41.32
N VAL A 115 -19.32 21.51 -40.38
CA VAL A 115 -19.76 21.86 -39.03
C VAL A 115 -18.57 21.87 -38.08
N GLY A 116 -18.47 22.91 -37.25
CA GLY A 116 -17.46 23.00 -36.20
C GLY A 116 -16.03 23.23 -36.74
N GLY A 117 -15.04 22.68 -36.05
CA GLY A 117 -13.63 22.74 -36.47
C GLY A 117 -12.90 24.04 -36.10
N PHE A 118 -13.52 24.89 -35.27
CA PHE A 118 -12.88 26.06 -34.68
C PHE A 118 -12.54 25.77 -33.22
N GLY A 119 -13.43 26.05 -32.27
CA GLY A 119 -13.20 25.93 -30.84
C GLY A 119 -13.29 24.52 -30.26
N GLU A 120 -14.13 23.67 -30.85
CA GLU A 120 -14.29 22.23 -30.54
C GLU A 120 -14.53 21.86 -29.07
N GLY A 121 -15.00 22.83 -28.27
CA GLY A 121 -15.54 22.58 -26.94
C GLY A 121 -16.98 22.10 -26.94
N GLY A 122 -17.66 22.13 -28.09
CA GLY A 122 -19.09 21.89 -28.22
C GLY A 122 -19.88 23.21 -28.29
N PHE A 123 -21.01 23.16 -28.99
CA PHE A 123 -22.03 24.20 -28.95
C PHE A 123 -23.20 23.71 -28.09
N TYR A 124 -23.85 24.63 -27.38
CA TYR A 124 -25.01 24.34 -26.55
C TYR A 124 -26.06 25.43 -26.77
N SER A 125 -27.25 25.04 -27.22
CA SER A 125 -28.40 25.94 -27.25
C SER A 125 -29.06 25.92 -25.87
N ALA A 126 -29.19 27.10 -25.24
CA ALA A 126 -29.74 27.22 -23.90
C ALA A 126 -30.90 28.22 -23.87
N GLN A 127 -32.06 27.81 -23.35
CA GLN A 127 -33.24 28.65 -23.20
C GLN A 127 -33.63 28.91 -21.74
N SER A 128 -32.92 28.28 -20.79
CA SER A 128 -33.13 28.42 -19.36
C SER A 128 -31.81 28.40 -18.56
N THR A 129 -31.86 28.78 -17.29
CA THR A 129 -30.72 28.63 -16.37
C THR A 129 -30.29 27.17 -16.23
N GLU A 130 -31.23 26.23 -16.25
CA GLU A 130 -30.96 24.79 -16.17
C GLU A 130 -30.13 24.33 -17.39
N ASP A 131 -30.46 24.82 -18.59
CA ASP A 131 -29.71 24.48 -19.80
C ASP A 131 -28.29 25.04 -19.78
N ILE A 132 -28.10 26.23 -19.19
CA ILE A 132 -26.76 26.81 -19.00
C ILE A 132 -25.95 25.93 -18.03
N VAL A 133 -26.53 25.51 -16.90
CA VAL A 133 -25.86 24.60 -15.95
C VAL A 133 -25.51 23.28 -16.64
N LYS A 134 -26.47 22.70 -17.38
CA LYS A 134 -26.29 21.47 -18.15
C LYS A 134 -25.20 21.58 -19.22
N SER A 135 -25.04 22.76 -19.85
CA SER A 135 -23.99 23.00 -20.83
C SER A 135 -22.59 22.97 -20.21
N ILE A 136 -22.44 23.55 -19.02
CA ILE A 136 -21.17 23.58 -18.28
C ILE A 136 -20.83 22.17 -17.80
N THR A 137 -21.78 21.46 -17.21
CA THR A 137 -21.56 20.08 -16.77
C THR A 137 -21.24 19.16 -17.95
N SER A 138 -21.95 19.29 -19.08
CA SER A 138 -21.68 18.49 -20.28
C SER A 138 -20.30 18.78 -20.88
N PHE A 139 -19.88 20.05 -20.92
CA PHE A 139 -18.54 20.41 -21.37
C PHE A 139 -17.45 19.82 -20.46
N VAL A 140 -17.62 19.96 -19.13
CA VAL A 140 -16.66 19.43 -18.15
C VAL A 140 -16.61 17.90 -18.17
N SER A 141 -17.75 17.23 -18.35
CA SER A 141 -17.85 15.77 -18.49
C SER A 141 -17.26 15.28 -19.83
N GLY A 142 -17.44 16.02 -20.91
CA GLY A 142 -16.85 15.72 -22.23
C GLY A 142 -15.33 15.81 -22.28
N LEU A 143 -14.69 16.42 -21.27
CA LEU A 143 -13.25 16.39 -21.07
C LEU A 143 -12.74 15.08 -20.44
N ASN A 144 -13.61 14.07 -20.29
CA ASN A 144 -13.49 12.76 -19.64
C ASN A 144 -12.06 12.28 -19.30
N GLN A 145 -11.85 11.90 -18.03
CA GLN A 145 -10.51 11.66 -17.46
C GLN A 145 -10.51 10.53 -16.43
N ASN A 146 -11.26 9.47 -16.69
CA ASN A 146 -11.02 8.24 -15.94
C ASN A 146 -9.62 7.78 -16.30
N LEU A 147 -8.85 7.40 -15.28
CA LEU A 147 -7.57 6.76 -15.54
C LEU A 147 -7.86 5.38 -16.15
N PRO A 148 -7.09 4.96 -17.18
CA PRO A 148 -7.12 3.56 -17.58
C PRO A 148 -6.77 2.67 -16.38
N SER A 149 -7.04 1.38 -16.47
CA SER A 149 -6.59 0.42 -15.45
C SER A 149 -5.11 0.62 -15.16
N THR A 150 -4.79 0.85 -13.89
CA THR A 150 -3.42 1.07 -13.41
C THR A 150 -3.13 0.16 -12.23
N PRO A 151 -1.86 -0.20 -12.02
CA PRO A 151 -1.45 -0.88 -10.80
C PRO A 151 -1.81 -0.09 -9.54
N SER A 152 -2.24 -0.77 -8.49
CA SER A 152 -2.51 -0.13 -7.19
C SER A 152 -1.24 0.23 -6.41
N GLY A 153 -0.07 -0.24 -6.86
CA GLY A 153 1.24 0.30 -6.48
C GLY A 153 2.28 -0.71 -6.01
N THR A 154 1.96 -1.99 -5.83
CA THR A 154 2.97 -2.95 -5.33
C THR A 154 2.91 -4.29 -6.06
N ILE A 155 4.08 -4.84 -6.40
CA ILE A 155 4.26 -6.22 -6.82
C ILE A 155 4.34 -7.08 -5.56
N ILE A 156 3.44 -8.04 -5.38
CA ILE A 156 3.46 -8.90 -4.19
C ILE A 156 3.96 -10.28 -4.56
N ILE A 157 5.06 -10.67 -3.92
CA ILE A 157 5.64 -12.01 -4.03
C ILE A 157 5.53 -12.65 -2.65
N PRO A 158 4.66 -13.66 -2.48
CA PRO A 158 4.47 -14.30 -1.19
C PRO A 158 5.69 -15.15 -0.81
N ASP A 159 5.91 -15.28 0.50
CA ASP A 159 6.85 -16.23 1.07
C ASP A 159 6.39 -17.67 0.75
N ASP A 160 7.32 -18.61 0.56
CA ASP A 160 6.97 -20.01 0.31
C ASP A 160 6.62 -20.69 1.65
N PRO A 161 5.37 -21.16 1.85
CA PRO A 161 4.95 -21.71 3.16
C PRO A 161 5.75 -22.94 3.61
N TYR A 162 6.40 -23.65 2.69
CA TYR A 162 7.20 -24.84 3.01
C TYR A 162 8.70 -24.57 3.13
N ARG A 163 9.17 -23.34 2.87
CA ARG A 163 10.59 -22.98 2.88
C ARG A 163 10.80 -21.63 3.57
N ALA A 164 11.40 -21.67 4.75
CA ALA A 164 11.65 -20.47 5.55
C ALA A 164 12.55 -19.42 4.86
N ASP A 165 13.36 -19.82 3.88
CA ASP A 165 14.30 -18.94 3.19
C ASP A 165 13.92 -18.62 1.73
N SER A 166 12.73 -19.04 1.26
CA SER A 166 12.32 -18.89 -0.13
C SER A 166 11.00 -18.14 -0.30
N GLN A 167 10.79 -17.63 -1.51
CA GLN A 167 9.56 -16.99 -1.95
C GLN A 167 9.10 -17.70 -3.23
N LEU A 168 7.81 -17.66 -3.51
CA LEU A 168 7.28 -18.25 -4.74
C LEU A 168 7.78 -17.47 -5.97
N ALA A 169 8.03 -18.17 -7.08
CA ALA A 169 8.44 -17.54 -8.34
C ALA A 169 7.26 -17.00 -9.18
N VAL A 170 6.23 -16.52 -8.48
CA VAL A 170 5.05 -15.88 -9.05
C VAL A 170 4.79 -14.59 -8.29
N ALA A 171 4.16 -13.64 -8.97
CA ALA A 171 3.73 -12.39 -8.36
C ALA A 171 2.22 -12.21 -8.51
N TYR A 172 1.60 -11.74 -7.45
CA TYR A 172 0.25 -11.21 -7.47
C TYR A 172 0.32 -9.70 -7.64
N TYR A 173 -0.47 -9.19 -8.57
CA TYR A 173 -0.45 -7.80 -8.97
C TYR A 173 -1.86 -7.23 -8.97
N PRO A 174 -2.23 -6.50 -7.90
CA PRO A 174 -3.52 -5.84 -7.86
C PRO A 174 -3.58 -4.65 -8.82
N THR A 175 -4.67 -4.60 -9.57
CA THR A 175 -4.98 -3.53 -10.53
C THR A 175 -6.27 -2.83 -10.11
N LEU A 176 -6.35 -1.53 -10.34
CA LEU A 176 -7.54 -0.74 -10.09
C LEU A 176 -7.85 0.20 -11.24
N GLN A 177 -9.12 0.59 -11.36
CA GLN A 177 -9.56 1.65 -12.24
C GLN A 177 -10.12 2.79 -11.39
N ALA A 178 -9.32 3.84 -11.21
CA ALA A 178 -9.69 4.97 -10.37
C ALA A 178 -10.74 5.84 -11.06
N ASP A 179 -11.92 5.92 -10.46
CA ASP A 179 -12.94 6.91 -10.81
C ASP A 179 -12.81 8.13 -9.90
N VAL A 180 -11.96 9.06 -10.30
CA VAL A 180 -11.66 10.28 -9.51
C VAL A 180 -12.66 11.41 -9.73
N LYS A 181 -13.59 11.26 -10.69
CA LYS A 181 -14.60 12.28 -11.03
C LYS A 181 -16.03 11.83 -10.75
N GLY A 182 -16.27 10.53 -10.71
CA GLY A 182 -17.53 9.97 -10.26
C GLY A 182 -17.60 9.88 -8.74
N ASN A 183 -18.73 9.37 -8.29
CA ASN A 183 -19.09 9.23 -6.90
C ASN A 183 -19.31 7.75 -6.54
N ALA A 184 -18.68 6.86 -7.29
CA ALA A 184 -18.68 5.42 -7.05
C ALA A 184 -18.16 5.13 -5.64
N VAL A 185 -18.85 4.23 -4.95
CA VAL A 185 -18.55 3.84 -3.57
C VAL A 185 -17.27 3.03 -3.51
N ILE A 186 -16.93 2.29 -4.55
CA ILE A 186 -15.66 1.60 -4.72
C ILE A 186 -15.02 2.00 -6.04
N TRP A 187 -13.70 1.88 -6.10
CA TRP A 187 -13.01 1.78 -7.39
C TRP A 187 -12.91 0.32 -7.78
N ASP A 188 -13.23 0.01 -9.03
CA ASP A 188 -13.16 -1.35 -9.57
C ASP A 188 -11.75 -1.91 -9.41
N GLY A 189 -11.66 -3.16 -8.95
CA GLY A 189 -10.42 -3.87 -8.71
C GLY A 189 -10.34 -5.22 -9.40
N ASN A 190 -9.10 -5.71 -9.55
CA ASN A 190 -8.82 -7.08 -9.95
C ASN A 190 -7.49 -7.53 -9.36
N MET A 191 -7.36 -8.84 -9.10
CA MET A 191 -6.13 -9.49 -8.70
C MET A 191 -5.64 -10.35 -9.87
N LYS A 192 -4.44 -10.05 -10.37
CA LYS A 192 -3.83 -10.76 -11.50
C LYS A 192 -2.57 -11.50 -11.05
N LYS A 193 -2.29 -12.64 -11.66
CA LYS A 193 -1.13 -13.47 -11.35
C LYS A 193 -0.15 -13.49 -12.52
N TYR A 194 1.14 -13.28 -12.26
CA TYR A 194 2.19 -13.25 -13.28
C TYR A 194 3.38 -14.13 -12.88
N LEU A 195 4.12 -14.59 -13.89
CA LEU A 195 5.37 -15.32 -13.70
C LEU A 195 6.50 -14.33 -13.40
N LEU A 196 7.37 -14.67 -12.45
CA LEU A 196 8.57 -13.91 -12.16
C LEU A 196 9.75 -14.44 -12.97
N ASN A 197 10.42 -13.55 -13.73
CA ASN A 197 11.60 -13.92 -14.49
C ASN A 197 12.55 -12.72 -14.69
N GLU A 198 13.85 -12.94 -14.50
CA GLU A 198 14.92 -11.96 -14.76
C GLU A 198 14.69 -10.56 -14.16
N GLY A 199 14.06 -10.50 -12.97
CA GLY A 199 13.81 -9.25 -12.24
C GLY A 199 12.52 -8.51 -12.60
N THR A 200 11.66 -9.06 -13.48
CA THR A 200 10.37 -8.47 -13.88
C THR A 200 9.29 -9.55 -14.07
N LEU A 201 8.10 -9.14 -14.51
CA LEU A 201 6.90 -9.98 -14.62
C LEU A 201 6.54 -10.34 -16.06
N TYR A 202 6.02 -11.55 -16.25
CA TYR A 202 5.64 -12.14 -17.53
C TYR A 202 4.24 -12.77 -17.48
N GLY A 203 3.50 -12.67 -18.59
CA GLY A 203 2.18 -13.26 -18.76
C GLY A 203 2.21 -14.75 -19.14
N SER A 204 1.02 -15.33 -19.33
CA SER A 204 0.85 -16.73 -19.75
C SER A 204 1.36 -17.03 -21.17
N ASN A 205 1.59 -15.99 -21.97
CA ASN A 205 2.17 -16.08 -23.31
C ASN A 205 3.68 -15.75 -23.36
N ASP A 206 4.36 -15.76 -22.22
CA ASP A 206 5.79 -15.40 -22.08
C ASP A 206 6.15 -13.97 -22.54
N ASN A 207 5.17 -13.08 -22.70
CA ASN A 207 5.42 -11.66 -22.95
C ASN A 207 5.68 -10.91 -21.64
N LYS A 208 6.57 -9.92 -21.70
CA LYS A 208 6.86 -9.01 -20.58
C LYS A 208 5.63 -8.15 -20.27
N LEU A 209 5.32 -7.97 -18.98
CA LEU A 209 4.17 -7.18 -18.53
C LEU A 209 4.37 -5.68 -18.71
N PHE A 210 5.58 -5.16 -18.46
CA PHE A 210 5.83 -3.73 -18.43
C PHE A 210 6.47 -3.22 -19.72
N LYS A 211 5.86 -2.19 -20.33
CA LYS A 211 6.37 -1.52 -21.52
C LYS A 211 7.64 -0.71 -21.25
N ASN A 212 7.69 -0.05 -20.09
CA ASN A 212 8.75 0.90 -19.75
C ASN A 212 8.95 1.03 -18.23
N VAL A 213 9.94 1.85 -17.85
CA VAL A 213 10.30 2.09 -16.45
C VAL A 213 9.17 2.73 -15.62
N ALA A 214 8.27 3.48 -16.25
CA ALA A 214 7.15 4.13 -15.56
C ALA A 214 6.14 3.11 -15.00
N GLY A 215 6.11 1.89 -15.56
CA GLY A 215 5.22 0.82 -15.13
C GLY A 215 3.95 0.69 -15.99
N GLU A 216 3.93 1.25 -17.19
CA GLU A 216 2.83 1.05 -18.13
C GLU A 216 2.68 -0.43 -18.51
N LEU A 217 1.46 -0.94 -18.45
CA LEU A 217 1.14 -2.35 -18.70
C LEU A 217 1.01 -2.65 -20.20
N GLU A 218 1.41 -3.86 -20.58
CA GLU A 218 1.30 -4.42 -21.92
C GLU A 218 -0.11 -5.02 -22.16
N PRO A 219 -0.97 -4.38 -22.97
CA PRO A 219 -2.34 -4.84 -23.22
C PRO A 219 -2.43 -6.20 -23.94
N THR A 220 -1.32 -6.67 -24.51
CA THR A 220 -1.22 -7.99 -25.17
C THR A 220 -0.67 -9.10 -24.26
N THR A 221 -0.45 -8.81 -22.98
CA THR A 221 0.09 -9.76 -22.00
C THR A 221 -1.03 -10.26 -21.06
N PRO A 222 -1.69 -11.40 -21.37
CA PRO A 222 -2.64 -12.04 -20.46
C PRO A 222 -1.94 -12.54 -19.19
N ASP A 223 -2.63 -12.43 -18.06
CA ASP A 223 -2.16 -12.97 -16.79
C ASP A 223 -2.35 -14.51 -16.73
N LEU A 224 -1.77 -15.15 -15.71
CA LEU A 224 -1.80 -16.61 -15.51
C LEU A 224 -3.18 -17.15 -15.09
N TRP A 225 -4.10 -16.26 -14.70
CA TRP A 225 -5.49 -16.59 -14.39
C TRP A 225 -6.46 -16.15 -15.50
N SER A 226 -5.96 -15.68 -16.64
CA SER A 226 -6.82 -15.26 -17.74
C SER A 226 -7.54 -16.47 -18.35
N ASP A 227 -8.88 -16.41 -18.40
CA ASP A 227 -9.74 -17.46 -18.96
C ASP A 227 -9.62 -17.55 -20.49
N LYS A 228 -9.21 -16.45 -21.12
CA LYS A 228 -8.96 -16.28 -22.56
C LYS A 228 -8.02 -15.10 -22.79
N ASP A 229 -7.64 -14.89 -24.05
CA ASP A 229 -6.97 -13.65 -24.47
C ASP A 229 -7.99 -12.53 -24.72
N TYR A 230 -7.81 -11.38 -24.08
CA TYR A 230 -8.59 -10.17 -24.28
C TYR A 230 -7.80 -9.23 -25.20
N SER A 231 -7.95 -9.42 -26.51
CA SER A 231 -7.20 -8.70 -27.54
C SER A 231 -7.09 -7.19 -27.29
N GLY A 232 -5.90 -6.73 -26.87
CA GLY A 232 -5.60 -5.32 -26.62
C GLY A 232 -6.18 -4.76 -25.32
N ALA A 233 -6.70 -5.60 -24.43
CA ALA A 233 -7.42 -5.25 -23.21
C ALA A 233 -7.05 -6.14 -22.01
N ASN A 234 -5.97 -6.93 -22.08
CA ASN A 234 -5.57 -7.83 -20.98
C ASN A 234 -5.16 -7.09 -19.69
N ASN A 235 -4.81 -5.81 -19.80
CA ASN A 235 -4.48 -4.93 -18.69
C ASN A 235 -5.72 -4.31 -18.01
N ASP A 236 -6.92 -4.43 -18.59
CA ASP A 236 -8.14 -3.86 -18.03
C ASP A 236 -8.56 -4.60 -16.75
N VAL A 237 -9.14 -3.87 -15.80
CA VAL A 237 -9.59 -4.45 -14.53
C VAL A 237 -10.66 -5.53 -14.73
N LYS A 238 -11.55 -5.40 -15.73
CA LYS A 238 -12.63 -6.36 -15.99
C LYS A 238 -12.21 -7.53 -16.92
N SER A 239 -10.94 -7.62 -17.30
CA SER A 239 -10.38 -8.67 -18.16
C SER A 239 -9.52 -9.66 -17.34
N GLY A 240 -9.68 -10.97 -17.57
CA GLY A 240 -8.87 -12.00 -16.92
C GLY A 240 -8.80 -11.91 -15.40
N GLY A 241 -7.74 -12.46 -14.81
CA GLY A 241 -7.52 -12.45 -13.38
C GLY A 241 -8.65 -13.10 -12.56
N PHE A 242 -8.62 -12.81 -11.27
CA PHE A 242 -9.66 -13.19 -10.32
C PHE A 242 -11.06 -12.73 -10.76
N TYR A 243 -11.19 -11.51 -11.28
CA TYR A 243 -12.47 -10.93 -11.67
C TYR A 243 -13.20 -11.80 -12.72
N ALA A 244 -12.51 -12.26 -13.76
CA ALA A 244 -13.15 -13.03 -14.83
C ALA A 244 -13.69 -14.39 -14.37
N LEU A 245 -13.13 -14.92 -13.28
CA LEU A 245 -13.40 -16.26 -12.74
C LEU A 245 -14.43 -16.29 -11.61
N LEU A 246 -14.97 -15.14 -11.21
CA LEU A 246 -16.04 -15.08 -10.21
C LEU A 246 -17.35 -15.71 -10.71
N ASN A 247 -17.91 -16.59 -9.88
CA ASN A 247 -19.22 -17.18 -10.07
C ASN A 247 -20.31 -16.11 -10.06
N THR A 248 -21.27 -16.25 -10.98
CA THR A 248 -22.44 -15.37 -11.05
C THR A 248 -23.71 -16.21 -11.24
N PRO A 249 -24.84 -15.82 -10.61
CA PRO A 249 -26.08 -16.57 -10.66
C PRO A 249 -26.71 -16.60 -12.06
N LYS A 250 -26.12 -15.88 -13.04
CA LYS A 250 -26.55 -15.89 -14.43
C LYS A 250 -26.46 -17.28 -15.07
N THR A 251 -25.47 -18.09 -14.70
CA THR A 251 -25.28 -19.45 -15.23
C THR A 251 -26.06 -20.51 -14.45
N GLY A 252 -26.69 -20.13 -13.33
CA GLY A 252 -27.54 -20.98 -12.51
C GLY A 252 -27.80 -20.31 -11.16
N VAL A 253 -29.00 -20.46 -10.58
CA VAL A 253 -29.39 -19.73 -9.36
C VAL A 253 -28.48 -19.99 -8.14
N THR A 254 -27.83 -21.15 -8.11
CA THR A 254 -26.84 -21.54 -7.08
C THR A 254 -25.38 -21.32 -7.49
N SER A 255 -25.15 -20.83 -8.70
CA SER A 255 -23.83 -20.46 -9.22
C SER A 255 -23.38 -19.13 -8.61
N THR A 256 -23.32 -19.06 -7.30
CA THR A 256 -22.92 -17.87 -6.54
C THR A 256 -21.56 -18.11 -5.89
N ARG A 257 -20.97 -17.04 -5.37
CA ARG A 257 -19.77 -17.10 -4.52
C ARG A 257 -20.08 -17.86 -3.23
N THR A 258 -19.09 -18.55 -2.66
CA THR A 258 -19.19 -19.10 -1.30
C THR A 258 -18.95 -17.97 -0.30
N LEU A 259 -20.03 -17.40 0.22
CA LEU A 259 -19.97 -16.25 1.12
C LEU A 259 -20.16 -16.67 2.58
N TYR A 260 -19.22 -16.25 3.43
CA TYR A 260 -19.32 -16.28 4.88
C TYR A 260 -19.45 -14.85 5.43
N VAL A 261 -20.36 -14.66 6.37
CA VAL A 261 -20.56 -13.39 7.09
C VAL A 261 -20.33 -13.59 8.58
N GLU A 262 -19.71 -12.62 9.24
CA GLU A 262 -19.56 -12.67 10.70
C GLU A 262 -20.88 -12.28 11.39
N ASP A 263 -21.35 -13.17 12.27
CA ASP A 263 -22.47 -12.97 13.19
C ASP A 263 -21.99 -13.23 14.63
N LEU A 264 -22.91 -13.15 15.58
CA LEU A 264 -22.67 -13.47 16.97
C LEU A 264 -23.44 -14.73 17.37
N ASN A 265 -22.92 -15.46 18.34
CA ASN A 265 -23.67 -16.43 19.15
C ASN A 265 -23.55 -15.98 20.62
N GLY A 266 -24.54 -15.23 21.09
CA GLY A 266 -24.40 -14.42 22.30
C GLY A 266 -23.35 -13.32 22.08
N THR A 267 -22.19 -13.43 22.73
CA THR A 267 -21.05 -12.51 22.56
C THR A 267 -19.90 -13.12 21.76
N THR A 268 -20.00 -14.39 21.38
CA THR A 268 -18.93 -15.10 20.66
C THR A 268 -19.08 -14.87 19.15
N PRO A 269 -18.02 -14.43 18.44
CA PRO A 269 -18.07 -14.28 16.99
C PRO A 269 -18.16 -15.65 16.30
N VAL A 270 -18.97 -15.74 15.25
CA VAL A 270 -19.14 -16.95 14.42
C VAL A 270 -19.25 -16.58 12.95
N LEU A 271 -18.82 -17.49 12.06
CA LEU A 271 -19.09 -17.34 10.62
C LEU A 271 -20.37 -18.08 10.26
N ARG A 272 -21.22 -17.43 9.46
CA ARG A 272 -22.46 -17.97 8.89
C ARG A 272 -22.34 -18.04 7.37
N LYS A 273 -22.64 -19.18 6.77
CA LYS A 273 -22.65 -19.32 5.30
C LYS A 273 -23.94 -18.73 4.74
N PHE A 274 -23.86 -17.64 3.98
CA PHE A 274 -25.01 -16.98 3.33
C PHE A 274 -25.07 -17.34 1.85
N GLY A 275 -26.24 -17.70 1.32
CA GLY A 275 -26.38 -18.06 -0.08
C GLY A 275 -27.82 -18.29 -0.53
N VAL A 276 -27.95 -18.96 -1.68
CA VAL A 276 -29.24 -19.34 -2.28
C VAL A 276 -29.18 -20.83 -2.64
N ASN A 277 -30.25 -21.58 -2.38
CA ASN A 277 -30.34 -23.00 -2.70
C ASN A 277 -30.98 -23.26 -4.08
N ASP A 278 -31.05 -24.53 -4.49
CA ASP A 278 -31.59 -24.93 -5.81
C ASP A 278 -33.07 -24.56 -6.02
N SER A 279 -33.82 -24.33 -4.93
CA SER A 279 -35.20 -23.85 -4.98
C SER A 279 -35.32 -22.32 -5.05
N GLY A 280 -34.19 -21.61 -5.18
CA GLY A 280 -34.16 -20.15 -5.19
C GLY A 280 -34.38 -19.51 -3.82
N LYS A 281 -34.37 -20.28 -2.72
CA LYS A 281 -34.57 -19.75 -1.38
C LYS A 281 -33.23 -19.26 -0.80
N VAL A 282 -33.27 -18.10 -0.15
CA VAL A 282 -32.14 -17.58 0.61
C VAL A 282 -31.89 -18.50 1.81
N VAL A 283 -30.64 -18.88 2.02
CA VAL A 283 -30.22 -19.81 3.06
C VAL A 283 -29.10 -19.24 3.93
N VAL A 284 -29.10 -19.62 5.19
CA VAL A 284 -28.03 -19.40 6.17
C VAL A 284 -27.66 -20.75 6.76
N ASP A 285 -26.38 -21.12 6.70
CA ASP A 285 -25.86 -22.43 7.12
C ASP A 285 -26.64 -23.60 6.49
N ASN A 286 -26.97 -23.45 5.19
CA ASN A 286 -27.77 -24.38 4.38
C ASN A 286 -29.24 -24.56 4.82
N ALA A 287 -29.73 -23.80 5.79
CA ALA A 287 -31.13 -23.76 6.19
C ALA A 287 -31.83 -22.53 5.62
N ALA A 288 -33.13 -22.63 5.29
CA ALA A 288 -33.90 -21.49 4.80
C ALA A 288 -33.86 -20.31 5.78
N LEU A 289 -33.69 -19.09 5.26
CA LEU A 289 -33.62 -17.88 6.06
C LEU A 289 -34.91 -17.68 6.87
N THR A 290 -34.76 -17.42 8.16
CA THR A 290 -35.83 -17.08 9.10
C THR A 290 -35.47 -15.80 9.85
N THR A 291 -36.41 -15.28 10.65
CA THR A 291 -36.16 -14.10 11.50
C THR A 291 -35.16 -14.35 12.63
N THR A 292 -34.76 -15.60 12.86
CA THR A 292 -33.81 -16.02 13.92
C THR A 292 -32.56 -16.68 13.35
N SER A 293 -32.34 -16.61 12.02
CA SER A 293 -31.14 -17.18 11.40
C SER A 293 -29.85 -16.46 11.78
N PHE A 294 -29.95 -15.17 12.14
CA PHE A 294 -28.85 -14.37 12.68
C PHE A 294 -29.17 -13.94 14.11
N SER A 295 -28.16 -13.94 14.99
CA SER A 295 -28.33 -13.40 16.33
C SER A 295 -28.30 -11.88 16.32
N ASP A 296 -27.43 -11.27 15.51
CA ASP A 296 -27.37 -9.82 15.34
C ASP A 296 -28.38 -9.31 14.31
N THR A 297 -29.66 -9.30 14.70
CA THR A 297 -30.75 -8.82 13.85
C THR A 297 -30.65 -7.33 13.50
N ALA A 298 -29.82 -6.54 14.20
CA ALA A 298 -29.63 -5.12 13.91
C ALA A 298 -28.69 -4.90 12.73
N THR A 299 -27.63 -5.70 12.63
CA THR A 299 -26.73 -5.69 11.46
C THR A 299 -27.37 -6.36 10.25
N PHE A 300 -28.02 -7.51 10.45
CA PHE A 300 -28.65 -8.30 9.39
C PHE A 300 -30.11 -7.86 9.14
N ASP A 301 -30.31 -6.56 8.95
CA ASP A 301 -31.58 -6.00 8.52
C ASP A 301 -31.87 -6.29 7.02
N GLU A 302 -33.09 -5.98 6.57
CA GLU A 302 -33.52 -6.21 5.18
C GLU A 302 -32.62 -5.49 4.15
N ILE A 303 -32.03 -4.34 4.51
CA ILE A 303 -31.14 -3.58 3.62
C ILE A 303 -29.82 -4.33 3.47
N THR A 304 -29.20 -4.74 4.57
CA THR A 304 -27.95 -5.51 4.55
C THR A 304 -28.13 -6.84 3.81
N LEU A 305 -29.22 -7.55 4.05
CA LEU A 305 -29.50 -8.83 3.37
C LEU A 305 -29.65 -8.65 1.85
N ARG A 306 -30.28 -7.57 1.39
CA ARG A 306 -30.36 -7.24 -0.05
C ARG A 306 -29.00 -6.88 -0.65
N ARG A 307 -28.16 -6.15 0.10
CA ARG A 307 -26.78 -5.85 -0.31
C ARG A 307 -25.95 -7.12 -0.47
N LEU A 308 -26.09 -8.07 0.44
CA LEU A 308 -25.42 -9.38 0.33
C LEU A 308 -25.90 -10.17 -0.90
N LEU A 309 -27.20 -10.13 -1.22
CA LEU A 309 -27.69 -10.74 -2.46
C LEU A 309 -27.14 -10.05 -3.71
N ASN A 310 -26.97 -8.72 -3.70
CA ASN A 310 -26.34 -8.02 -4.80
C ASN A 310 -24.86 -8.39 -4.97
N PHE A 311 -24.13 -8.53 -3.85
CA PHE A 311 -22.76 -9.03 -3.84
C PHE A 311 -22.63 -10.47 -4.39
N LEU A 312 -23.65 -11.31 -4.18
CA LEU A 312 -23.76 -12.63 -4.80
C LEU A 312 -24.12 -12.58 -6.29
N GLY A 313 -24.44 -11.41 -6.84
CA GLY A 313 -24.71 -11.17 -8.26
C GLY A 313 -26.19 -11.05 -8.64
N PHE A 314 -27.10 -10.89 -7.67
CA PHE A 314 -28.53 -10.65 -7.94
C PHE A 314 -28.83 -9.14 -7.97
N ASP A 315 -29.13 -8.60 -9.16
CA ASP A 315 -29.40 -7.17 -9.39
C ASP A 315 -30.88 -6.81 -9.30
N ASN A 316 -31.76 -7.71 -9.75
CA ASN A 316 -33.19 -7.43 -9.87
C ASN A 316 -34.01 -8.16 -8.79
N LEU A 317 -33.89 -7.69 -7.54
CA LEU A 317 -34.51 -8.35 -6.38
C LEU A 317 -36.02 -8.05 -6.24
N PRO A 318 -36.87 -9.04 -5.89
CA PRO A 318 -38.29 -8.81 -5.59
C PRO A 318 -38.51 -7.80 -4.45
N SER A 319 -39.69 -7.17 -4.41
CA SER A 319 -40.08 -6.26 -3.31
C SER A 319 -40.51 -6.98 -2.03
N THR A 320 -40.75 -8.29 -2.08
CA THR A 320 -41.07 -9.12 -0.90
C THR A 320 -39.88 -9.18 0.07
N ALA A 321 -40.14 -9.43 1.35
CA ALA A 321 -39.09 -9.61 2.35
C ALA A 321 -38.09 -10.72 1.94
N VAL A 322 -36.79 -10.54 2.24
CA VAL A 322 -35.73 -11.47 1.79
C VAL A 322 -36.01 -12.91 2.20
N LYS A 323 -36.50 -13.15 3.43
CA LYS A 323 -36.85 -14.49 3.94
C LYS A 323 -37.94 -15.21 3.12
N ASP A 324 -38.80 -14.46 2.43
CA ASP A 324 -39.92 -15.00 1.66
C ASP A 324 -39.61 -15.04 0.15
N MET A 325 -38.48 -14.48 -0.29
CA MET A 325 -38.08 -14.44 -1.69
C MET A 325 -37.92 -15.83 -2.31
N THR A 326 -38.14 -15.89 -3.63
CA THR A 326 -37.75 -17.01 -4.48
C THR A 326 -37.01 -16.42 -5.66
N LEU A 327 -35.69 -16.62 -5.70
CA LEU A 327 -34.82 -16.09 -6.73
C LEU A 327 -34.68 -17.09 -7.88
N THR A 328 -34.43 -16.58 -9.06
CA THR A 328 -34.16 -17.34 -10.29
C THR A 328 -33.03 -16.66 -11.05
N THR A 329 -32.60 -17.23 -12.17
CA THR A 329 -31.64 -16.59 -13.08
C THR A 329 -32.16 -15.27 -13.67
N ASP A 330 -33.47 -15.02 -13.65
CA ASP A 330 -34.07 -13.75 -14.12
C ASP A 330 -33.82 -12.59 -13.15
N ASN A 331 -33.44 -12.90 -11.91
CA ASN A 331 -32.99 -11.92 -10.91
C ASN A 331 -31.50 -11.56 -11.07
N ALA A 332 -30.83 -12.11 -12.09
CA ALA A 332 -29.45 -11.84 -12.47
C ALA A 332 -29.41 -11.56 -13.98
N THR A 333 -29.80 -10.35 -14.38
CA THR A 333 -30.02 -10.05 -15.80
C THR A 333 -28.72 -10.04 -16.60
N VAL A 334 -27.63 -9.63 -15.94
CA VAL A 334 -26.24 -9.61 -16.42
C VAL A 334 -25.33 -10.28 -15.38
N PRO A 335 -24.13 -10.76 -15.76
CA PRO A 335 -23.17 -11.32 -14.81
C PRO A 335 -22.54 -10.21 -13.97
N ILE A 336 -23.22 -9.82 -12.88
CA ILE A 336 -22.74 -8.82 -11.92
C ILE A 336 -21.61 -9.41 -11.07
N ARG A 337 -20.53 -8.64 -10.92
CA ARG A 337 -19.34 -9.01 -10.14
C ARG A 337 -18.85 -7.81 -9.33
N VAL A 338 -19.04 -7.87 -8.02
CA VAL A 338 -18.59 -6.81 -7.12
C VAL A 338 -17.19 -7.15 -6.62
N VAL A 339 -16.20 -6.39 -7.11
CA VAL A 339 -14.80 -6.45 -6.69
C VAL A 339 -14.21 -5.05 -6.67
N GLY A 340 -13.85 -4.60 -5.48
CA GLY A 340 -13.16 -3.35 -5.24
C GLY A 340 -11.64 -3.50 -5.32
N ALA A 341 -10.96 -2.37 -5.47
CA ALA A 341 -9.51 -2.29 -5.49
C ALA A 341 -8.86 -2.90 -4.23
N THR A 342 -7.84 -3.73 -4.43
CA THR A 342 -6.85 -4.08 -3.40
C THR A 342 -5.72 -3.06 -3.47
N ILE A 343 -5.61 -2.17 -2.47
CA ILE A 343 -4.65 -1.06 -2.51
C ILE A 343 -3.42 -1.36 -1.67
N HIS A 344 -3.63 -1.71 -0.40
CA HIS A 344 -2.55 -1.96 0.57
C HIS A 344 -2.58 -3.36 1.18
N SER A 345 -3.63 -4.13 0.92
CA SER A 345 -3.68 -5.56 1.23
C SER A 345 -2.59 -6.28 0.44
N THR A 346 -1.79 -7.11 1.12
CA THR A 346 -0.73 -7.92 0.51
C THR A 346 -1.19 -9.38 0.43
N PRO A 347 -1.41 -9.93 -0.78
CA PRO A 347 -1.77 -11.33 -0.96
C PRO A 347 -0.81 -12.28 -0.22
N ALA A 348 -1.35 -13.11 0.66
CA ALA A 348 -0.59 -14.07 1.47
C ALA A 348 -0.82 -15.49 0.96
N ALA A 349 0.26 -16.27 0.81
CA ALA A 349 0.13 -17.68 0.42
C ALA A 349 -0.49 -18.52 1.53
N VAL A 350 -1.36 -19.45 1.14
CA VAL A 350 -2.04 -20.41 1.99
C VAL A 350 -1.84 -21.79 1.36
N SER A 351 -1.09 -22.69 1.98
CA SER A 351 -0.81 -24.01 1.41
C SER A 351 -1.31 -25.11 2.34
N TYR A 352 -2.15 -26.02 1.83
CA TYR A 352 -2.75 -27.10 2.62
C TYR A 352 -1.96 -28.41 2.53
N ALA A 353 -1.43 -28.71 1.35
CA ALA A 353 -0.66 -29.92 1.12
C ALA A 353 0.33 -29.74 -0.03
N ALA A 354 1.36 -30.59 -0.05
CA ALA A 354 2.23 -30.75 -1.20
C ALA A 354 2.82 -32.16 -1.23
N THR A 355 3.36 -32.54 -2.38
CA THR A 355 4.15 -33.77 -2.52
C THR A 355 5.64 -33.47 -2.38
N LEU A 356 6.38 -34.46 -1.90
CA LEU A 356 7.83 -34.41 -1.68
C LEU A 356 8.53 -35.31 -2.71
N ASP A 357 9.74 -34.97 -3.10
CA ASP A 357 10.63 -35.89 -3.80
C ASP A 357 11.34 -36.85 -2.82
N GLU A 358 12.17 -37.76 -3.35
CA GLU A 358 12.91 -38.75 -2.55
C GLU A 358 13.85 -38.11 -1.51
N ASP A 359 14.25 -36.85 -1.72
CA ASP A 359 15.12 -36.08 -0.82
C ASP A 359 14.30 -35.26 0.21
N GLY A 360 12.97 -35.38 0.21
CA GLY A 360 12.07 -34.66 1.11
C GLY A 360 11.80 -33.20 0.71
N LYS A 361 12.15 -32.80 -0.52
CA LYS A 361 11.93 -31.44 -1.03
C LYS A 361 10.57 -31.35 -1.71
N VAL A 362 9.86 -30.24 -1.46
CA VAL A 362 8.56 -29.96 -2.09
C VAL A 362 8.69 -29.88 -3.62
N THR A 363 7.86 -30.66 -4.31
CA THR A 363 7.76 -30.70 -5.77
C THR A 363 6.75 -29.67 -6.30
N ALA A 364 6.44 -29.71 -7.59
CA ALA A 364 5.49 -28.79 -8.22
C ALA A 364 4.02 -29.06 -7.85
N THR A 365 3.66 -30.25 -7.34
CA THR A 365 2.27 -30.55 -6.96
C THR A 365 2.00 -30.02 -5.56
N ARG A 366 1.25 -28.92 -5.50
CA ARG A 366 0.93 -28.15 -4.30
C ARG A 366 -0.56 -27.80 -4.30
N ASP A 367 -1.19 -27.82 -3.13
CA ASP A 367 -2.56 -27.34 -2.91
C ASP A 367 -2.45 -25.93 -2.30
N ASP A 368 -2.14 -24.97 -3.18
CA ASP A 368 -1.82 -23.58 -2.84
C ASP A 368 -3.00 -22.66 -3.16
N TYR A 369 -3.18 -21.67 -2.30
CA TYR A 369 -4.18 -20.62 -2.40
C TYR A 369 -3.54 -19.29 -2.03
N VAL A 370 -4.27 -18.22 -2.29
CA VAL A 370 -3.88 -16.88 -1.89
C VAL A 370 -5.02 -16.17 -1.16
N LEU A 371 -4.69 -15.59 -0.01
CA LEU A 371 -5.60 -14.82 0.83
C LEU A 371 -5.34 -13.32 0.63
N PHE A 372 -6.37 -12.55 0.27
CA PHE A 372 -6.26 -11.09 0.18
C PHE A 372 -7.57 -10.38 0.49
N GLY A 373 -7.46 -9.17 1.04
CA GLY A 373 -8.58 -8.25 1.22
C GLY A 373 -8.79 -7.27 0.06
N SER A 374 -9.99 -6.70 -0.02
CA SER A 374 -10.45 -5.77 -1.04
C SER A 374 -11.30 -4.62 -0.47
N SER A 375 -11.46 -3.54 -1.24
CA SER A 375 -12.16 -2.32 -0.76
C SER A 375 -13.67 -2.46 -0.60
N GLU A 376 -14.31 -3.48 -1.19
CA GLU A 376 -15.72 -3.79 -0.91
C GLU A 376 -15.92 -4.46 0.45
N GLY A 377 -14.84 -4.92 1.10
CA GLY A 377 -14.87 -5.49 2.44
C GLY A 377 -14.81 -7.01 2.50
N GLY A 378 -14.46 -7.66 1.38
CA GLY A 378 -14.23 -9.10 1.33
C GLY A 378 -12.80 -9.48 1.72
N LEU A 379 -12.65 -10.60 2.42
CA LEU A 379 -11.39 -11.34 2.54
C LEU A 379 -11.52 -12.61 1.71
N HIS A 380 -10.82 -12.66 0.59
CA HIS A 380 -10.93 -13.69 -0.44
C HIS A 380 -9.87 -14.75 -0.26
N LEU A 381 -10.25 -16.02 -0.32
CA LEU A 381 -9.34 -17.14 -0.55
C LEU A 381 -9.53 -17.63 -1.99
N VAL A 382 -8.44 -17.62 -2.76
CA VAL A 382 -8.47 -17.92 -4.20
C VAL A 382 -7.47 -19.02 -4.51
N ASP A 383 -7.86 -19.97 -5.35
CA ASP A 383 -6.99 -21.06 -5.80
C ASP A 383 -5.79 -20.49 -6.57
N ALA A 384 -4.58 -20.87 -6.15
CA ALA A 384 -3.35 -20.31 -6.69
C ALA A 384 -2.89 -21.00 -7.98
N ASP A 385 -3.54 -22.06 -8.47
CA ASP A 385 -3.15 -22.70 -9.73
C ASP A 385 -3.29 -21.75 -10.92
N ASN A 386 -2.61 -22.07 -12.02
CA ASN A 386 -2.83 -21.36 -13.28
C ASN A 386 -4.19 -21.77 -13.87
N TYR A 387 -4.82 -20.85 -14.59
CA TYR A 387 -6.10 -21.16 -15.23
C TYR A 387 -5.98 -22.34 -16.21
N SER A 388 -6.99 -23.20 -16.21
CA SER A 388 -7.23 -24.19 -17.26
C SER A 388 -8.73 -24.42 -17.43
N ALA A 389 -9.18 -24.77 -18.63
CA ALA A 389 -10.61 -24.85 -18.98
C ALA A 389 -11.44 -25.89 -18.19
N GLY A 390 -10.81 -26.68 -17.32
CA GLY A 390 -11.49 -27.61 -16.40
C GLY A 390 -10.91 -27.61 -14.97
N GLY A 391 -10.00 -26.69 -14.67
CA GLY A 391 -9.40 -26.54 -13.33
C GLY A 391 -10.00 -25.38 -12.54
N ASP A 392 -9.50 -25.20 -11.33
CA ASP A 392 -9.96 -24.16 -10.39
C ASP A 392 -8.99 -22.98 -10.24
N GLY A 393 -7.84 -23.01 -10.91
CA GLY A 393 -6.84 -21.94 -10.84
C GLY A 393 -7.42 -20.54 -11.07
N GLY A 394 -7.29 -19.68 -10.07
CA GLY A 394 -7.81 -18.31 -10.04
C GLY A 394 -9.28 -18.17 -9.61
N LYS A 395 -10.00 -19.26 -9.34
CA LYS A 395 -11.38 -19.22 -8.81
C LYS A 395 -11.38 -18.95 -7.31
N GLU A 396 -12.39 -18.20 -6.87
CA GLU A 396 -12.64 -17.96 -5.46
C GLU A 396 -13.18 -19.22 -4.77
N ASP A 397 -12.50 -19.65 -3.71
CA ASP A 397 -12.97 -20.76 -2.90
C ASP A 397 -14.02 -20.28 -1.88
N PHE A 398 -13.71 -19.18 -1.19
CA PHE A 398 -14.68 -18.44 -0.38
C PHE A 398 -14.28 -16.99 -0.17
N VAL A 399 -15.25 -16.20 0.30
CA VAL A 399 -15.06 -14.84 0.79
C VAL A 399 -15.70 -14.66 2.17
N VAL A 400 -15.00 -13.98 3.07
CA VAL A 400 -15.50 -13.59 4.39
C VAL A 400 -15.77 -12.09 4.43
N ILE A 401 -16.96 -11.68 4.89
CA ILE A 401 -17.30 -10.27 5.16
C ILE A 401 -17.50 -10.07 6.67
N PRO A 402 -16.65 -9.26 7.33
CA PRO A 402 -16.74 -8.98 8.76
C PRO A 402 -17.96 -8.14 9.14
N ARG A 403 -18.40 -8.31 10.39
CA ARG A 403 -19.55 -7.61 10.98
C ARG A 403 -19.33 -6.09 11.03
N GLU A 404 -18.08 -5.65 11.20
CA GLU A 404 -17.73 -4.21 11.17
C GLU A 404 -18.04 -3.55 9.82
N ILE A 405 -17.87 -4.28 8.71
CA ILE A 405 -18.24 -3.78 7.37
C ILE A 405 -19.75 -3.75 7.22
N LEU A 406 -20.44 -4.81 7.67
CA LEU A 406 -21.89 -4.96 7.51
C LEU A 406 -22.69 -3.94 8.32
N ARG A 407 -22.30 -3.68 9.57
CA ARG A 407 -23.05 -2.77 10.46
C ARG A 407 -22.94 -1.30 10.03
N ASP A 408 -21.85 -0.93 9.36
CA ASP A 408 -21.66 0.41 8.85
C ASP A 408 -22.37 0.53 7.49
N LYS A 409 -23.46 1.31 7.48
CA LYS A 409 -24.30 1.46 6.29
C LYS A 409 -23.59 2.14 5.13
N SER A 410 -22.58 2.97 5.42
CA SER A 410 -21.75 3.58 4.38
C SER A 410 -20.83 2.53 3.77
N LYS A 411 -20.16 1.71 4.59
CA LYS A 411 -19.22 0.67 4.13
C LYS A 411 -19.92 -0.46 3.41
N SER A 412 -20.97 -1.04 3.98
CA SER A 412 -21.73 -2.13 3.36
C SER A 412 -22.44 -1.74 2.06
N LEU A 413 -22.55 -0.44 1.74
CA LEU A 413 -23.00 0.00 0.42
C LEU A 413 -22.04 -0.44 -0.70
N ALA A 414 -20.76 -0.66 -0.38
CA ALA A 414 -19.75 -1.16 -1.31
C ALA A 414 -20.02 -2.58 -1.83
N LEU A 415 -20.93 -3.31 -1.19
CA LEU A 415 -21.38 -4.65 -1.62
C LEU A 415 -22.36 -4.59 -2.80
N VAL A 416 -22.74 -3.40 -3.25
CA VAL A 416 -23.68 -3.19 -4.34
C VAL A 416 -22.92 -2.67 -5.57
N ASP A 417 -23.13 -3.34 -6.71
CA ASP A 417 -22.54 -2.94 -7.99
C ASP A 417 -23.00 -1.54 -8.40
N ASP A 418 -22.10 -0.75 -8.97
CA ASP A 418 -22.32 0.65 -9.38
C ASP A 418 -22.93 1.56 -8.29
N ALA A 419 -22.78 1.21 -7.01
CA ALA A 419 -23.30 2.03 -5.92
C ALA A 419 -22.57 3.38 -5.86
N ASN A 420 -23.33 4.43 -5.54
CA ASN A 420 -22.83 5.80 -5.50
C ASN A 420 -23.09 6.46 -4.14
N LYS A 421 -22.24 7.42 -3.78
CA LYS A 421 -22.41 8.28 -2.59
C LYS A 421 -22.35 9.76 -2.95
N ALA A 422 -22.43 10.65 -1.96
CA ALA A 422 -22.47 12.09 -2.21
C ALA A 422 -21.08 12.65 -2.56
N GLU A 423 -20.04 12.08 -1.97
CA GLU A 423 -18.66 12.51 -2.16
C GLU A 423 -18.11 12.04 -3.51
N ILE A 424 -17.42 12.94 -4.22
CA ILE A 424 -16.77 12.66 -5.50
C ILE A 424 -15.32 12.23 -5.26
N GLY A 425 -14.86 11.20 -5.99
CA GLY A 425 -13.45 10.78 -6.01
C GLY A 425 -12.92 10.22 -4.69
N SER A 426 -13.82 9.80 -3.79
CA SER A 426 -13.48 9.25 -2.48
C SER A 426 -14.08 7.85 -2.38
N PRO A 427 -13.36 6.75 -2.68
CA PRO A 427 -13.90 5.41 -2.46
C PRO A 427 -14.00 5.09 -0.97
N ASN A 428 -14.82 4.11 -0.62
CA ASN A 428 -14.83 3.51 0.71
C ASN A 428 -13.67 2.53 0.88
N PHE A 429 -13.32 2.28 2.14
CA PHE A 429 -12.32 1.30 2.51
C PHE A 429 -12.98 0.06 3.10
N GLY A 430 -12.55 -1.09 2.61
CA GLY A 430 -12.92 -2.42 3.08
C GLY A 430 -11.75 -3.07 3.81
N ILE A 431 -11.44 -4.33 3.50
CA ILE A 431 -10.31 -5.03 4.11
C ILE A 431 -9.05 -4.70 3.34
N ASP A 432 -8.25 -3.79 3.88
CA ASP A 432 -7.09 -3.26 3.16
C ASP A 432 -5.77 -3.42 3.92
N ALA A 433 -5.80 -4.02 5.11
CA ALA A 433 -4.58 -4.34 5.85
C ALA A 433 -3.91 -5.61 5.28
N PRO A 434 -2.58 -5.75 5.39
CA PRO A 434 -1.91 -7.02 5.15
C PRO A 434 -2.21 -8.03 6.28
N TRP A 435 -2.51 -9.28 5.90
CA TRP A 435 -2.83 -10.36 6.84
C TRP A 435 -1.66 -11.34 7.01
N LEU A 436 -1.51 -11.89 8.20
CA LEU A 436 -0.58 -12.97 8.51
C LEU A 436 -1.30 -14.30 8.33
N VAL A 437 -0.74 -15.20 7.52
CA VAL A 437 -1.12 -16.61 7.48
C VAL A 437 -0.06 -17.40 8.23
N SER A 438 -0.49 -18.29 9.13
CA SER A 438 0.39 -19.20 9.86
C SER A 438 -0.14 -20.62 9.73
N ALA A 439 0.72 -21.55 9.36
CA ALA A 439 0.40 -22.97 9.29
C ALA A 439 1.41 -23.79 10.09
N ASP A 440 0.95 -24.85 10.72
CA ASP A 440 1.78 -25.94 11.23
C ASP A 440 1.72 -27.11 10.26
N TYR A 441 2.87 -27.60 9.81
CA TYR A 441 2.96 -28.68 8.83
C TYR A 441 3.42 -29.99 9.47
N LYS A 442 2.86 -31.10 8.98
CA LYS A 442 3.31 -32.47 9.27
C LYS A 442 3.92 -33.07 8.01
N TYR A 443 5.22 -33.35 8.06
CA TYR A 443 5.94 -34.04 6.99
C TYR A 443 5.82 -35.55 7.17
N ASP A 444 5.37 -36.23 6.13
CA ASP A 444 5.30 -37.69 6.02
C ASP A 444 6.25 -38.12 4.90
N LEU A 445 7.51 -38.36 5.28
CA LEU A 445 8.58 -38.73 4.36
C LEU A 445 8.40 -40.14 3.78
N ASP A 446 7.72 -41.04 4.51
CA ASP A 446 7.49 -42.41 4.04
C ASP A 446 6.48 -42.43 2.87
N ASN A 447 5.52 -41.51 2.89
CA ASN A 447 4.51 -41.36 1.84
C ASN A 447 4.79 -40.19 0.89
N ASN A 448 5.95 -39.52 1.01
CA ASN A 448 6.33 -38.38 0.18
C ASN A 448 5.28 -37.25 0.15
N THR A 449 4.71 -36.89 1.31
CA THR A 449 3.72 -35.81 1.41
C THR A 449 3.97 -34.89 2.60
N VAL A 450 3.46 -33.66 2.49
CA VAL A 450 3.33 -32.72 3.60
C VAL A 450 1.89 -32.22 3.64
N ASN A 451 1.30 -32.18 4.84
CA ASN A 451 -0.07 -31.75 5.08
C ASN A 451 -0.14 -30.85 6.32
N ILE A 452 -1.27 -30.16 6.51
CA ILE A 452 -1.54 -29.42 7.77
C ILE A 452 -1.54 -30.37 8.97
N ALA A 453 -0.79 -29.99 10.01
CA ALA A 453 -0.85 -30.62 11.31
C ALA A 453 -2.11 -30.15 12.05
N THR A 454 -2.88 -31.11 12.56
CA THR A 454 -4.17 -30.87 13.24
C THR A 454 -4.18 -31.39 14.67
N ASP A 455 -3.04 -31.88 15.18
CA ASP A 455 -2.90 -32.37 16.53
C ASP A 455 -2.77 -31.23 17.56
N GLY A 456 -3.55 -31.32 18.63
CA GLY A 456 -3.52 -30.34 19.71
C GLY A 456 -3.97 -28.95 19.26
N ASN A 457 -3.05 -28.00 19.36
CA ASN A 457 -3.27 -26.57 19.12
C ASN A 457 -2.75 -26.09 17.76
N LYS A 458 -2.38 -27.03 16.88
CA LYS A 458 -1.82 -26.79 15.55
C LYS A 458 -2.92 -26.65 14.51
N GLY A 459 -2.62 -25.91 13.45
CA GLY A 459 -3.54 -25.75 12.32
C GLY A 459 -3.07 -24.72 11.31
N LEU A 460 -4.02 -24.22 10.52
CA LEU A 460 -3.84 -23.10 9.61
C LEU A 460 -4.73 -21.95 10.04
N TYR A 461 -4.13 -20.79 10.30
CA TYR A 461 -4.78 -19.62 10.86
C TYR A 461 -4.42 -18.36 10.09
N ALA A 462 -5.34 -17.41 10.04
CA ALA A 462 -5.13 -16.09 9.45
C ALA A 462 -5.46 -14.98 10.45
N TYR A 463 -4.63 -13.93 10.50
CA TYR A 463 -4.75 -12.84 11.45
C TYR A 463 -4.54 -11.48 10.78
N GLY A 464 -5.39 -10.50 11.09
CA GLY A 464 -5.24 -9.17 10.50
C GLY A 464 -6.29 -8.17 10.95
N GLY A 465 -6.03 -6.91 10.59
CA GLY A 465 -6.95 -5.79 10.78
C GLY A 465 -7.70 -5.42 9.50
N LEU A 466 -8.41 -4.30 9.57
CA LEU A 466 -9.19 -3.75 8.44
C LEU A 466 -8.57 -2.49 7.83
N ARG A 467 -7.50 -1.93 8.41
CA ARG A 467 -6.99 -0.61 8.02
C ARG A 467 -8.09 0.46 8.17
N MET A 468 -8.29 1.32 7.17
CA MET A 468 -9.40 2.29 7.13
C MET A 468 -10.80 1.63 7.06
N GLY A 469 -10.87 0.31 6.81
CA GLY A 469 -12.12 -0.46 6.88
C GLY A 469 -12.73 -0.55 8.27
N GLY A 470 -11.98 -0.27 9.34
CA GLY A 470 -12.52 -0.23 10.70
C GLY A 470 -11.50 -0.52 11.80
N GLU A 471 -11.95 -0.34 13.04
CA GLU A 471 -11.14 -0.56 14.25
C GLU A 471 -11.41 -1.97 14.80
N ALA A 472 -10.85 -2.97 14.12
CA ALA A 472 -10.95 -4.35 14.56
C ALA A 472 -9.71 -5.17 14.17
N PHE A 473 -9.46 -6.22 14.95
CA PHE A 473 -8.43 -7.23 14.72
C PHE A 473 -9.04 -8.62 14.84
N TYR A 474 -8.75 -9.50 13.89
CA TYR A 474 -9.40 -10.79 13.74
C TYR A 474 -8.41 -11.94 13.79
N GLY A 475 -8.90 -13.09 14.28
CA GLY A 475 -8.29 -14.39 14.07
C GLY A 475 -9.30 -15.32 13.39
N LEU A 476 -8.88 -15.95 12.29
CA LEU A 476 -9.66 -16.92 11.52
C LEU A 476 -8.97 -18.28 11.53
N ASN A 477 -9.75 -19.33 11.74
CA ASN A 477 -9.32 -20.70 11.56
C ASN A 477 -9.67 -21.15 10.14
N LEU A 478 -8.62 -21.45 9.38
CA LEU A 478 -8.66 -21.89 8.00
C LEU A 478 -8.18 -23.34 7.85
N THR A 479 -8.01 -24.08 8.95
CA THR A 479 -7.49 -25.47 8.94
C THR A 479 -8.30 -26.38 8.02
N THR A 480 -9.62 -26.18 7.97
CA THR A 480 -10.49 -26.85 7.00
C THR A 480 -10.89 -25.87 5.91
N ARG A 481 -10.31 -26.06 4.71
CA ARG A 481 -10.47 -25.17 3.56
C ARG A 481 -11.92 -24.77 3.28
N THR A 482 -12.83 -25.74 3.25
CA THR A 482 -14.23 -25.54 2.86
C THR A 482 -15.13 -25.04 3.99
N SER A 483 -14.61 -24.92 5.22
CA SER A 483 -15.37 -24.56 6.42
C SER A 483 -14.56 -23.65 7.35
N PRO A 484 -14.21 -22.42 6.90
CA PRO A 484 -13.53 -21.45 7.75
C PRO A 484 -14.39 -21.08 8.97
N SER A 485 -13.75 -20.68 10.06
CA SER A 485 -14.44 -20.27 11.30
C SER A 485 -13.75 -19.11 12.01
N MET A 486 -14.51 -18.35 12.81
CA MET A 486 -13.95 -17.31 13.68
C MET A 486 -13.19 -17.95 14.84
N MET A 487 -12.00 -17.41 15.16
CA MET A 487 -11.32 -17.67 16.43
C MET A 487 -11.68 -16.59 17.44
N PHE A 488 -11.52 -15.33 17.05
CA PHE A 488 -11.85 -14.17 17.87
C PHE A 488 -12.00 -12.89 17.02
N THR A 489 -12.67 -11.91 17.61
CA THR A 489 -12.77 -10.52 17.13
C THR A 489 -12.43 -9.60 18.28
N ILE A 490 -11.44 -8.73 18.10
CA ILE A 490 -11.01 -7.72 19.08
C ILE A 490 -11.39 -6.34 18.51
N THR A 491 -12.03 -5.51 19.32
CA THR A 491 -12.42 -4.13 19.00
C THR A 491 -12.02 -3.20 20.16
N PRO A 492 -12.11 -1.87 20.02
CA PRO A 492 -11.84 -0.95 21.14
C PRO A 492 -12.77 -1.13 22.35
N THR A 493 -13.87 -1.86 22.19
CA THR A 493 -14.78 -2.21 23.31
C THR A 493 -14.38 -3.50 24.02
N SER A 494 -13.44 -4.28 23.47
CA SER A 494 -12.86 -5.44 24.13
C SER A 494 -12.00 -4.97 25.32
N THR A 495 -12.13 -5.64 26.47
CA THR A 495 -11.40 -5.28 27.69
C THR A 495 -9.89 -5.24 27.47
N GLY A 496 -9.25 -4.12 27.81
CA GLY A 496 -7.80 -3.91 27.68
C GLY A 496 -7.34 -3.39 26.32
N PHE A 497 -8.27 -3.14 25.37
CA PHE A 497 -8.00 -2.64 24.02
C PHE A 497 -8.58 -1.24 23.78
N GLU A 498 -8.89 -0.48 24.82
CA GLU A 498 -9.55 0.83 24.73
C GLU A 498 -8.73 1.88 23.96
N ARG A 499 -7.42 1.63 23.81
CA ARG A 499 -6.48 2.46 23.04
C ARG A 499 -6.29 1.97 21.60
N MET A 500 -7.00 0.93 21.16
CA MET A 500 -6.89 0.43 19.79
C MET A 500 -7.53 1.42 18.80
N GLY A 501 -6.84 1.68 17.70
CA GLY A 501 -7.36 2.41 16.55
C GLY A 501 -7.46 1.50 15.33
N GLN A 502 -7.22 2.03 14.14
CA GLN A 502 -7.24 1.24 12.91
C GLN A 502 -5.96 0.41 12.77
N ILE A 503 -6.05 -0.92 12.79
CA ILE A 503 -4.86 -1.78 12.66
C ILE A 503 -4.41 -1.83 11.19
N TRP A 504 -3.25 -1.23 10.90
CA TRP A 504 -2.70 -1.12 9.54
C TRP A 504 -1.57 -2.10 9.24
N SER A 505 -0.90 -2.62 10.27
CA SER A 505 0.27 -3.50 10.12
C SER A 505 -0.12 -4.97 10.17
N LYS A 506 0.67 -5.78 9.45
CA LYS A 506 0.65 -7.24 9.59
C LYS A 506 1.17 -7.58 10.99
N PRO A 507 0.46 -8.37 11.81
CA PRO A 507 0.94 -8.76 13.13
C PRO A 507 2.19 -9.64 13.01
N THR A 508 3.03 -9.63 14.04
CA THR A 508 4.19 -10.51 14.15
C THR A 508 3.85 -11.69 15.06
N LYS A 509 3.99 -12.92 14.57
CA LYS A 509 3.87 -14.13 15.39
C LYS A 509 5.19 -14.39 16.12
N ALA A 510 5.09 -14.72 17.41
CA ALA A 510 6.22 -15.15 18.22
C ALA A 510 5.79 -16.27 19.18
N LYS A 511 6.75 -16.88 19.88
CA LYS A 511 6.48 -17.78 21.00
C LYS A 511 6.98 -17.16 22.29
N ILE A 512 6.28 -17.42 23.38
CA ILE A 512 6.72 -17.07 24.75
C ILE A 512 6.50 -18.24 25.68
N LYS A 513 7.12 -18.18 26.85
CA LYS A 513 6.91 -19.14 27.94
C LYS A 513 6.20 -18.48 29.12
N ARG A 514 4.91 -18.76 29.29
CA ARG A 514 4.06 -18.13 30.30
C ARG A 514 4.18 -18.73 31.70
N THR A 515 4.59 -19.99 31.79
CA THR A 515 4.78 -20.71 33.07
C THR A 515 5.99 -21.64 32.97
N SER A 516 6.53 -22.12 34.09
CA SER A 516 7.70 -23.02 34.07
C SER A 516 7.47 -24.34 33.30
N THR A 517 6.22 -24.81 33.22
CA THR A 517 5.81 -26.02 32.49
C THR A 517 5.29 -25.76 31.07
N ASP A 518 5.14 -24.49 30.68
CA ASP A 518 4.75 -24.12 29.33
C ASP A 518 5.86 -24.52 28.34
N THR A 519 5.49 -25.22 27.26
CA THR A 519 6.41 -25.62 26.19
C THR A 519 6.42 -24.61 25.03
N GLY A 520 5.60 -23.58 25.12
CA GLY A 520 5.52 -22.47 24.18
C GLY A 520 4.08 -22.09 23.89
N THR A 521 3.73 -20.85 24.24
CA THR A 521 2.48 -20.21 23.84
C THR A 521 2.73 -19.37 22.59
N ASP A 522 2.01 -19.63 21.51
CA ASP A 522 2.01 -18.76 20.33
C ASP A 522 1.29 -17.45 20.63
N VAL A 523 1.92 -16.34 20.26
CA VAL A 523 1.40 -14.99 20.49
C VAL A 523 1.48 -14.14 19.23
N LEU A 524 0.61 -13.14 19.17
CA LEU A 524 0.63 -12.11 18.15
C LEU A 524 1.02 -10.78 18.78
N VAL A 525 1.96 -10.08 18.15
CA VAL A 525 2.48 -8.79 18.57
C VAL A 525 2.13 -7.75 17.51
N PHE A 526 1.46 -6.66 17.90
CA PHE A 526 1.02 -5.62 16.96
C PHE A 526 0.93 -4.24 17.62
N GLY A 527 1.08 -3.20 16.80
CA GLY A 527 0.90 -1.81 17.21
C GLY A 527 -0.58 -1.45 17.37
N GLY A 528 -0.86 -0.44 18.19
CA GLY A 528 -2.22 -0.06 18.56
C GLY A 528 -3.05 0.51 17.41
N GLY A 529 -2.42 0.91 16.31
CA GLY A 529 -3.10 1.33 15.08
C GLY A 529 -3.04 2.82 14.81
N TYR A 530 -3.78 3.24 13.80
CA TYR A 530 -3.84 4.60 13.26
C TYR A 530 -5.04 5.38 13.80
N ASP A 531 -4.82 6.67 14.05
CA ASP A 531 -5.84 7.65 14.39
C ASP A 531 -6.08 8.59 13.20
N MET A 532 -7.35 8.84 12.88
CA MET A 532 -7.74 9.65 11.73
C MET A 532 -7.26 11.11 11.81
N CYS A 533 -6.84 11.62 12.97
CA CYS A 533 -6.23 12.94 13.06
C CYS A 533 -4.96 13.09 12.20
N TYR A 534 -4.25 12.01 11.89
CA TYR A 534 -3.08 12.04 11.01
C TYR A 534 -3.42 12.24 9.52
N GLU A 535 -4.70 12.19 9.12
CA GLU A 535 -5.14 12.62 7.78
C GLU A 535 -4.96 14.13 7.57
N TYR A 536 -4.87 14.91 8.65
CA TYR A 536 -4.45 16.30 8.57
C TYR A 536 -2.92 16.38 8.45
N GLU A 537 -2.42 16.90 7.33
CA GLU A 537 -0.99 17.01 7.01
C GLU A 537 -0.16 17.69 8.12
N LYS A 538 -0.70 18.74 8.77
CA LYS A 538 -0.01 19.49 9.82
C LYS A 538 -0.12 18.86 11.21
N PHE A 539 -0.92 17.80 11.37
CA PHE A 539 -1.19 17.22 12.68
C PHE A 539 0.05 16.54 13.27
N GLN A 540 0.32 16.88 14.53
CA GLN A 540 1.13 16.13 15.47
C GLN A 540 0.54 16.36 16.86
N VAL A 541 0.74 15.41 17.79
CA VAL A 541 0.25 15.53 19.16
C VAL A 541 0.74 16.83 19.81
N GLY A 542 -0.16 17.55 20.47
CA GLY A 542 0.09 18.84 21.11
C GLY A 542 0.12 20.05 20.15
N VAL A 543 -0.02 19.87 18.83
CA VAL A 543 -0.12 20.99 17.88
C VAL A 543 -1.50 21.65 17.98
N THR A 544 -1.52 22.95 18.27
CA THR A 544 -2.73 23.77 18.25
C THR A 544 -2.79 24.60 16.97
N ASP A 545 -3.72 24.25 16.08
CA ASP A 545 -4.00 24.95 14.81
C ASP A 545 -5.52 24.84 14.54
N THR A 546 -6.15 25.92 14.10
CA THR A 546 -7.59 25.96 13.82
C THR A 546 -7.99 25.04 12.67
N ASP A 547 -7.10 24.81 11.71
CA ASP A 547 -7.35 23.94 10.54
C ASP A 547 -7.52 22.46 10.95
N LEU A 548 -7.06 22.09 12.15
CA LEU A 548 -7.12 20.71 12.67
C LEU A 548 -8.47 20.35 13.30
N GLY A 549 -9.39 21.32 13.48
CA GLY A 549 -10.70 21.07 14.09
C GLY A 549 -10.60 20.34 15.43
N ALA A 550 -11.30 19.21 15.56
CA ALA A 550 -11.33 18.40 16.78
C ALA A 550 -9.96 17.77 17.15
N CYS A 551 -9.02 17.70 16.21
CA CYS A 551 -7.67 17.20 16.44
C CYS A 551 -6.71 18.28 16.99
N SER A 552 -7.17 19.52 17.12
CA SER A 552 -6.34 20.62 17.62
C SER A 552 -6.04 20.46 19.11
N GLY A 553 -4.76 20.50 19.48
CA GLY A 553 -4.33 20.52 20.89
C GLY A 553 -4.58 19.22 21.67
N ILE A 554 -4.79 18.08 20.99
CA ILE A 554 -4.95 16.80 21.68
C ILE A 554 -3.60 16.27 22.19
N ASP A 555 -3.59 15.76 23.43
CA ASP A 555 -2.38 15.29 24.11
C ASP A 555 -2.09 13.80 23.88
N ASN A 556 -3.07 13.02 23.42
CA ASN A 556 -2.94 11.59 23.12
C ASN A 556 -3.92 11.19 22.02
N VAL A 557 -3.46 10.37 21.07
CA VAL A 557 -4.29 9.80 19.99
C VAL A 557 -4.66 8.35 20.27
N GLN A 558 -5.68 7.85 19.60
CA GLN A 558 -5.92 6.40 19.54
C GLN A 558 -4.77 5.69 18.81
N GLY A 559 -4.64 4.40 19.08
CA GLY A 559 -3.58 3.55 18.56
C GLY A 559 -2.19 3.80 19.15
N ASN A 560 -2.08 4.59 20.22
CA ASN A 560 -0.83 4.85 20.96
C ASN A 560 -0.40 3.71 21.90
N ALA A 561 -0.62 2.46 21.48
CA ALA A 561 -0.37 1.27 22.27
C ALA A 561 0.45 0.22 21.50
N VAL A 562 0.93 -0.80 22.21
CA VAL A 562 1.41 -2.07 21.64
C VAL A 562 0.74 -3.20 22.42
N TYR A 563 0.34 -4.26 21.72
CA TYR A 563 -0.34 -5.41 22.30
C TYR A 563 0.42 -6.70 22.01
N ILE A 564 0.43 -7.59 23.00
CA ILE A 564 0.78 -9.00 22.89
C ILE A 564 -0.46 -9.80 23.32
N ILE A 565 -0.98 -10.62 22.42
CA ILE A 565 -2.17 -11.45 22.66
C ILE A 565 -1.86 -12.92 22.43
N ASN A 566 -2.62 -13.80 23.07
CA ASN A 566 -2.61 -15.23 22.75
C ASN A 566 -3.16 -15.43 21.33
N ALA A 567 -2.42 -16.14 20.48
CA ALA A 567 -2.80 -16.35 19.09
C ALA A 567 -4.03 -17.26 18.93
N GLN A 568 -4.39 -18.07 19.93
CA GLN A 568 -5.52 -18.99 19.83
C GLN A 568 -6.87 -18.36 20.16
N ASP A 569 -6.92 -17.52 21.20
CA ASP A 569 -8.18 -17.01 21.76
C ASP A 569 -8.27 -15.48 21.77
N GLY A 570 -7.20 -14.78 21.37
CA GLY A 570 -7.14 -13.33 21.33
C GLY A 570 -7.03 -12.66 22.71
N SER A 571 -6.84 -13.42 23.78
CA SER A 571 -6.72 -12.86 25.14
C SER A 571 -5.48 -11.98 25.27
N LEU A 572 -5.65 -10.82 25.93
CA LEU A 572 -4.56 -9.89 26.20
C LEU A 572 -3.56 -10.50 27.19
N ILE A 573 -2.29 -10.59 26.79
CA ILE A 573 -1.19 -11.05 27.65
C ILE A 573 -0.42 -9.85 28.21
N TRP A 574 -0.12 -8.87 27.35
CA TRP A 574 0.60 -7.66 27.75
C TRP A 574 0.27 -6.50 26.83
N SER A 575 0.24 -5.28 27.38
CA SER A 575 0.21 -4.05 26.59
C SER A 575 1.09 -2.95 27.17
N ALA A 576 1.56 -2.05 26.31
CA ALA A 576 2.14 -0.77 26.71
C ALA A 576 1.41 0.39 26.04
N ALA A 577 1.11 1.44 26.80
CA ALA A 577 0.49 2.68 26.30
C ALA A 577 0.81 3.87 27.22
N GLY A 578 0.61 5.10 26.74
CA GLY A 578 0.77 6.30 27.56
C GLY A 578 -0.37 6.55 28.55
N THR A 579 -1.56 6.05 28.26
CA THR A 579 -2.79 6.24 29.04
C THR A 579 -3.66 4.99 29.01
N GLY A 580 -4.72 4.94 29.83
CA GLY A 580 -5.63 3.79 29.91
C GLY A 580 -5.16 2.69 30.86
N THR A 581 -5.70 1.49 30.70
CA THR A 581 -5.48 0.31 31.56
C THR A 581 -4.40 -0.64 31.01
N ALA A 582 -3.29 -0.09 30.51
CA ALA A 582 -2.19 -0.88 29.95
C ALA A 582 -1.39 -1.64 31.03
N SER A 583 -0.78 -2.77 30.65
CA SER A 583 0.09 -3.53 31.55
C SER A 583 1.34 -2.73 31.97
N THR A 584 1.91 -1.96 31.04
CA THR A 584 3.02 -1.04 31.29
C THR A 584 2.65 0.38 30.83
N THR A 585 2.61 1.34 31.76
CA THR A 585 2.38 2.75 31.41
C THR A 585 3.68 3.43 30.97
N VAL A 586 3.67 4.03 29.78
CA VAL A 586 4.83 4.72 29.18
C VAL A 586 4.39 6.10 28.73
N ASN A 587 4.50 7.12 29.60
CA ASN A 587 3.93 8.46 29.39
C ASN A 587 4.29 9.14 28.05
N THR A 588 5.39 8.73 27.41
CA THR A 588 5.82 9.28 26.12
C THR A 588 5.16 8.62 24.90
N MET A 589 4.48 7.48 25.07
CA MET A 589 3.69 6.82 24.03
C MET A 589 2.36 7.55 23.85
N THR A 590 2.43 8.74 23.25
CA THR A 590 1.27 9.60 23.00
C THR A 590 0.80 9.56 21.55
N ASN A 591 1.61 9.01 20.63
CA ASN A 591 1.38 8.97 19.18
C ASN A 591 1.00 7.56 18.72
N SER A 592 0.30 7.46 17.60
CA SER A 592 -0.12 6.19 17.00
C SER A 592 1.07 5.29 16.66
N VAL A 593 1.00 4.01 17.02
CA VAL A 593 1.94 2.96 16.64
C VAL A 593 1.32 2.15 15.51
N VAL A 594 1.68 2.53 14.28
CA VAL A 594 1.05 2.04 13.04
C VAL A 594 1.90 0.95 12.39
N ALA A 595 3.21 1.10 12.48
CA ALA A 595 4.19 0.19 11.92
C ALA A 595 4.08 -1.23 12.51
N GLY A 596 4.57 -2.21 11.75
CA GLY A 596 4.78 -3.56 12.27
C GLY A 596 5.82 -3.56 13.40
N ILE A 597 5.73 -4.57 14.27
CA ILE A 597 6.60 -4.72 15.45
C ILE A 597 7.69 -5.75 15.14
N THR A 598 8.95 -5.44 15.45
CA THR A 598 10.06 -6.37 15.26
C THR A 598 10.34 -7.11 16.56
N THR A 599 10.21 -8.43 16.55
CA THR A 599 10.48 -9.31 17.68
C THR A 599 11.89 -9.89 17.57
N LEU A 600 12.57 -10.06 18.70
CA LEU A 600 13.89 -10.71 18.77
C LEU A 600 13.89 -11.75 19.88
N ASP A 601 14.51 -12.89 19.56
CA ASP A 601 14.98 -13.92 20.47
C ASP A 601 16.51 -13.75 20.52
N ARG A 602 17.04 -13.38 21.68
CA ARG A 602 18.44 -12.97 21.82
C ARG A 602 19.35 -14.14 22.14
N ASP A 603 18.86 -15.14 22.86
CA ASP A 603 19.64 -16.31 23.28
C ASP A 603 19.37 -17.55 22.42
N ASN A 604 18.49 -17.42 21.42
CA ASN A 604 18.13 -18.45 20.44
C ASN A 604 17.52 -19.69 21.12
N ASP A 605 16.70 -19.46 22.15
CA ASP A 605 15.96 -20.51 22.86
C ASP A 605 14.57 -20.80 22.25
N GLY A 606 14.17 -20.04 21.22
CA GLY A 606 12.91 -20.14 20.51
C GLY A 606 11.80 -19.25 21.09
N PHE A 607 12.08 -18.45 22.12
CA PHE A 607 11.14 -17.56 22.76
C PHE A 607 11.56 -16.09 22.61
N MET A 608 10.57 -15.22 22.43
CA MET A 608 10.82 -13.79 22.25
C MET A 608 11.26 -13.13 23.57
N ASP A 609 12.31 -12.30 23.49
CA ASP A 609 12.86 -11.52 24.59
C ASP A 609 12.68 -10.01 24.43
N HIS A 610 12.70 -9.53 23.18
CA HIS A 610 12.67 -8.09 22.90
C HIS A 610 11.73 -7.76 21.76
N ILE A 611 11.18 -6.55 21.80
CA ILE A 611 10.49 -5.95 20.67
C ILE A 611 10.99 -4.53 20.39
N TYR A 612 11.07 -4.16 19.12
CA TYR A 612 11.28 -2.79 18.66
C TYR A 612 10.05 -2.28 17.92
N PHE A 613 9.66 -1.04 18.20
CA PHE A 613 8.52 -0.39 17.55
C PHE A 613 8.71 1.12 17.48
N ALA A 614 8.08 1.74 16.48
CA ALA A 614 8.19 3.16 16.21
C ALA A 614 6.79 3.78 16.06
N ASP A 615 6.67 5.08 16.36
CA ASP A 615 5.41 5.81 16.33
C ASP A 615 5.38 6.93 15.27
N LEU A 616 4.19 7.48 15.03
CA LEU A 616 3.99 8.61 14.11
C LEU A 616 4.49 9.96 14.65
N GLY A 617 5.01 10.00 15.88
CA GLY A 617 5.66 11.17 16.48
C GLY A 617 7.18 11.20 16.28
N GLY A 618 7.73 10.22 15.56
CA GLY A 618 9.16 10.13 15.27
C GLY A 618 9.96 9.51 16.41
N GLN A 619 9.30 8.70 17.24
CA GLN A 619 9.93 8.02 18.36
C GLN A 619 10.18 6.54 18.02
N LEU A 620 11.24 5.99 18.60
CA LEU A 620 11.58 4.56 18.53
C LEU A 620 11.68 4.02 19.96
N PHE A 621 11.13 2.84 20.19
CA PHE A 621 11.08 2.19 21.49
C PHE A 621 11.61 0.76 21.42
N ARG A 622 12.08 0.28 22.57
CA ARG A 622 12.35 -1.14 22.82
C ARG A 622 11.63 -1.58 24.08
N ALA A 623 10.95 -2.71 24.05
CA ALA A 623 10.46 -3.37 25.27
C ALA A 623 11.20 -4.69 25.48
N ASP A 624 11.58 -4.94 26.74
CA ASP A 624 12.40 -6.06 27.16
C ASP A 624 11.60 -6.99 28.07
N PHE A 625 11.69 -8.29 27.84
CA PHE A 625 10.91 -9.31 28.52
C PHE A 625 11.82 -10.38 29.12
N THR A 626 11.25 -11.14 30.06
CA THR A 626 11.81 -12.39 30.55
C THR A 626 10.76 -13.47 30.44
N ASN A 627 11.18 -14.65 29.99
CA ASN A 627 10.35 -15.85 29.90
C ASN A 627 10.35 -16.60 31.24
N ALA A 628 9.31 -17.39 31.53
CA ALA A 628 9.24 -18.17 32.76
C ALA A 628 10.39 -19.20 32.82
N GLY A 629 11.13 -19.22 33.92
CA GLY A 629 12.34 -20.04 34.09
C GLY A 629 13.65 -19.25 33.92
N PHE A 630 13.58 -18.00 33.44
CA PHE A 630 14.73 -17.10 33.38
C PHE A 630 15.27 -16.81 34.79
N LYS A 631 16.60 -16.72 34.93
CA LYS A 631 17.27 -16.46 36.21
C LYS A 631 17.62 -14.98 36.31
N THR A 632 16.86 -14.21 37.08
CA THR A 632 17.08 -12.77 37.20
C THR A 632 18.35 -12.46 38.02
N PRO A 633 19.24 -11.61 37.49
CA PRO A 633 20.38 -11.09 38.24
C PRO A 633 19.94 -10.05 39.28
N SER A 634 20.63 -10.01 40.44
CA SER A 634 20.28 -9.08 41.52
C SER A 634 20.63 -7.62 41.18
N ALA A 635 21.88 -7.33 40.82
CA ALA A 635 22.35 -5.96 40.49
C ALA A 635 23.70 -6.00 39.73
N ILE A 636 23.99 -4.96 38.94
CA ILE A 636 25.32 -4.74 38.35
C ILE A 636 26.37 -4.61 39.47
N GLY A 637 27.51 -5.28 39.31
CA GLY A 637 28.62 -5.23 40.27
C GLY A 637 28.44 -6.10 41.51
N SER A 638 27.32 -6.84 41.63
CA SER A 638 27.18 -7.87 42.66
C SER A 638 28.01 -9.10 42.29
N THR A 639 28.72 -9.67 43.28
CA THR A 639 29.38 -10.98 43.10
C THR A 639 28.28 -12.03 42.85
N PRO A 640 28.46 -13.05 41.99
CA PRO A 640 27.45 -14.10 41.72
C PRO A 640 27.18 -15.04 42.91
N THR A 641 27.14 -14.52 44.13
CA THR A 641 26.96 -15.26 45.39
C THR A 641 25.51 -15.25 45.89
N GLY A 642 24.62 -14.45 45.28
CA GLY A 642 23.18 -14.53 45.51
C GLY A 642 22.55 -15.65 44.69
N THR A 643 21.65 -16.43 45.28
CA THR A 643 20.82 -17.40 44.55
C THR A 643 19.98 -16.66 43.50
N PRO A 644 20.16 -16.91 42.19
CA PRO A 644 19.36 -16.25 41.15
C PRO A 644 17.88 -16.53 41.38
N THR A 645 17.03 -15.49 41.30
CA THR A 645 15.58 -15.69 41.43
C THR A 645 15.05 -16.18 40.09
N THR A 646 14.37 -17.33 40.08
CA THR A 646 13.80 -17.88 38.85
C THR A 646 12.43 -17.24 38.61
N THR A 647 12.22 -16.66 37.44
CA THR A 647 10.92 -16.12 37.04
C THR A 647 9.90 -17.26 36.91
N THR A 648 8.67 -17.01 37.35
CA THR A 648 7.59 -18.01 37.28
C THR A 648 6.62 -17.74 36.13
N ALA A 649 6.74 -16.58 35.47
CA ALA A 649 5.87 -16.14 34.40
C ALA A 649 6.62 -15.31 33.35
N PHE A 650 6.00 -15.16 32.17
CA PHE A 650 6.39 -14.15 31.20
C PHE A 650 6.14 -12.76 31.78
N ALA A 651 7.13 -11.87 31.73
CA ALA A 651 7.02 -10.54 32.33
C ALA A 651 7.79 -9.48 31.52
N ASN A 652 7.21 -8.29 31.41
CA ASN A 652 7.91 -7.12 30.91
C ASN A 652 8.84 -6.57 31.99
N THR A 653 10.12 -6.41 31.64
CA THR A 653 11.15 -5.83 32.51
C THR A 653 11.16 -4.31 32.40
N ARG A 654 11.01 -3.78 31.19
CA ARG A 654 10.97 -2.33 30.91
C ARG A 654 10.49 -2.03 29.49
N VAL A 655 10.11 -0.78 29.28
CA VAL A 655 9.97 -0.14 27.97
C VAL A 655 10.84 1.10 27.94
N THR A 656 11.77 1.18 26.99
CA THR A 656 12.71 2.29 26.83
C THR A 656 12.40 3.03 25.54
N ARG A 657 12.19 4.36 25.62
CA ARG A 657 12.25 5.22 24.44
C ARG A 657 13.71 5.38 24.02
N ILE A 658 14.06 4.83 22.87
CA ILE A 658 15.40 4.88 22.28
C ILE A 658 15.62 6.21 21.56
N LEU A 659 14.70 6.59 20.65
CA LEU A 659 14.79 7.82 19.87
C LEU A 659 13.65 8.76 20.26
N SER A 660 13.97 10.03 20.46
CA SER A 660 12.96 11.08 20.66
C SER A 660 12.60 11.75 19.33
N GLY A 661 11.41 12.36 19.26
CA GLY A 661 11.02 13.18 18.11
C GLY A 661 12.05 14.27 17.80
N ALA A 662 12.26 14.55 16.50
CA ALA A 662 13.33 15.43 16.04
C ALA A 662 13.10 16.92 16.33
N TYR A 663 11.85 17.32 16.53
CA TYR A 663 11.43 18.71 16.67
C TYR A 663 10.48 18.91 17.85
N THR A 664 10.53 20.12 18.41
CA THR A 664 9.70 20.57 19.54
C THR A 664 9.20 21.99 19.31
N GLY A 665 8.28 22.48 20.15
CA GLY A 665 7.74 23.84 20.05
C GLY A 665 6.97 24.05 18.74
N THR A 666 7.21 25.18 18.05
CA THR A 666 6.51 25.51 16.80
C THR A 666 6.82 24.56 15.64
N ASP A 667 7.94 23.84 15.73
CA ASP A 667 8.38 22.88 14.70
C ASP A 667 7.85 21.46 14.95
N THR A 668 7.09 21.22 16.02
CA THR A 668 6.55 19.89 16.35
C THR A 668 5.76 19.27 15.20
N LYS A 669 5.01 20.07 14.42
CA LYS A 669 4.30 19.62 13.20
C LYS A 669 5.23 18.96 12.16
N PHE A 670 6.53 19.28 12.21
CA PHE A 670 7.54 18.68 11.33
C PHE A 670 8.14 17.39 11.90
N ASN A 671 7.64 16.85 13.02
CA ASN A 671 8.09 15.55 13.50
C ASN A 671 7.80 14.45 12.48
N HIS A 672 8.81 13.59 12.31
CA HIS A 672 8.85 12.47 11.39
C HIS A 672 7.78 11.44 11.71
N ARG A 673 7.19 10.83 10.68
CA ARG A 673 6.17 9.78 10.83
C ARG A 673 6.77 8.45 10.39
N PHE A 674 6.73 7.43 11.25
CA PHE A 674 7.22 6.08 10.94
C PHE A 674 6.04 5.12 10.69
N TYR A 675 5.78 4.82 9.42
CA TYR A 675 4.71 3.87 9.01
C TYR A 675 5.21 2.43 8.86
N GLU A 676 6.52 2.22 8.85
CA GLU A 676 7.14 0.97 8.43
C GLU A 676 7.85 0.29 9.60
N ARG A 677 7.85 -1.05 9.59
CA ARG A 677 8.44 -1.89 10.64
C ARG A 677 9.94 -1.57 10.81
N PRO A 678 10.44 -1.33 12.04
CA PRO A 678 11.88 -1.16 12.28
C PRO A 678 12.70 -2.37 11.83
N VAL A 679 13.74 -2.17 11.03
CA VAL A 679 14.58 -3.27 10.53
C VAL A 679 15.82 -3.42 11.40
N VAL A 680 15.94 -4.55 12.09
CA VAL A 680 17.03 -4.83 13.01
C VAL A 680 18.03 -5.78 12.37
N SER A 681 19.32 -5.48 12.50
CA SER A 681 20.44 -6.34 12.09
C SER A 681 21.54 -6.29 13.14
N PHE A 682 22.37 -7.31 13.25
CA PHE A 682 23.45 -7.35 14.24
C PHE A 682 24.81 -7.18 13.59
N HIS A 683 25.65 -6.34 14.20
CA HIS A 683 26.96 -5.98 13.69
C HIS A 683 27.97 -5.97 14.82
N ARG A 684 29.25 -6.15 14.46
CA ARG A 684 30.36 -6.07 15.40
C ARG A 684 31.13 -4.77 15.16
N ASN A 685 31.34 -4.02 16.23
CA ASN A 685 32.20 -2.86 16.19
C ASN A 685 33.65 -3.32 16.00
N SER A 686 34.28 -2.88 14.91
CA SER A 686 35.60 -3.35 14.51
C SER A 686 36.77 -2.76 15.33
N GLN A 687 36.51 -1.88 16.31
CA GLN A 687 37.51 -1.42 17.28
C GLN A 687 37.33 -2.05 18.65
N SER A 688 36.13 -1.99 19.21
CA SER A 688 35.84 -2.53 20.54
C SER A 688 35.56 -4.04 20.52
N ASN A 689 35.34 -4.62 19.34
CA ASN A 689 34.91 -6.01 19.14
C ASN A 689 33.53 -6.34 19.77
N ASN A 690 32.80 -5.34 20.25
CA ASN A 690 31.48 -5.50 20.87
C ASN A 690 30.39 -5.67 19.80
N LEU A 691 29.42 -6.54 20.08
CA LEU A 691 28.21 -6.69 19.27
C LEU A 691 27.25 -5.53 19.57
N PHE A 692 26.50 -5.09 18.57
CA PHE A 692 25.37 -4.16 18.74
C PHE A 692 24.25 -4.51 17.75
N ALA A 693 23.02 -4.15 18.10
CA ALA A 693 21.91 -4.16 17.16
C ALA A 693 21.87 -2.83 16.41
N LEU A 694 21.75 -2.86 15.09
CA LEU A 694 21.49 -1.70 14.26
C LEU A 694 20.02 -1.69 13.88
N VAL A 695 19.29 -0.71 14.41
CA VAL A 695 17.86 -0.51 14.19
C VAL A 695 17.67 0.58 13.15
N ASN A 696 17.16 0.21 11.98
CA ASN A 696 16.89 1.13 10.88
C ASN A 696 15.41 1.48 10.82
N VAL A 697 15.11 2.78 10.72
CA VAL A 697 13.75 3.31 10.49
C VAL A 697 13.82 4.42 9.46
N ILE A 698 12.82 4.50 8.59
CA ILE A 698 12.73 5.55 7.57
C ILE A 698 11.41 6.30 7.73
N SER A 699 11.46 7.63 7.69
CA SER A 699 10.26 8.46 7.80
C SER A 699 9.68 8.80 6.45
N GLY A 700 8.36 8.95 6.44
CA GLY A 700 7.61 9.46 5.31
C GLY A 700 6.13 9.48 5.62
N ASP A 701 5.41 10.43 5.05
CA ASP A 701 3.97 10.55 5.30
C ASP A 701 3.17 9.73 4.29
N ARG A 702 2.74 8.54 4.71
CA ARG A 702 2.03 7.58 3.86
C ARG A 702 0.56 7.95 3.61
N SER A 703 -0.11 8.56 4.58
CA SER A 703 -1.50 9.03 4.40
C SER A 703 -1.57 10.27 3.50
N SER A 704 -0.52 11.10 3.52
CA SER A 704 -0.38 12.27 2.65
C SER A 704 0.89 12.18 1.78
N PRO A 705 0.97 11.25 0.81
CA PRO A 705 2.17 11.06 0.01
C PRO A 705 2.53 12.31 -0.80
N LEU A 706 1.55 13.11 -1.20
CA LEU A 706 1.74 14.37 -1.91
C LEU A 706 2.13 15.55 -1.01
N SER A 707 2.18 15.35 0.31
CA SER A 707 2.55 16.38 1.27
C SER A 707 3.89 17.03 0.93
N LYS A 708 3.94 18.37 1.04
CA LYS A 708 5.12 19.19 0.83
C LYS A 708 5.51 19.98 2.09
N ILE A 709 4.97 19.62 3.25
CA ILE A 709 5.27 20.28 4.52
C ILE A 709 6.76 20.19 4.89
N ARG A 710 7.45 19.10 4.53
CA ARG A 710 8.87 18.88 4.81
C ARG A 710 9.78 19.29 3.65
N ASP A 711 10.27 20.53 3.69
CA ASP A 711 11.33 21.01 2.77
C ASP A 711 12.74 20.60 3.26
N LEU A 712 13.81 20.99 2.57
CA LEU A 712 15.21 20.60 2.83
C LEU A 712 15.63 20.68 4.29
N SER A 713 15.30 21.78 4.98
CA SER A 713 15.67 22.00 6.39
C SER A 713 14.91 21.12 7.38
N LYS A 714 13.77 20.56 6.95
CA LYS A 714 12.86 19.72 7.73
C LYS A 714 12.58 18.37 7.03
N SER A 715 13.49 17.93 6.17
CA SER A 715 13.32 16.77 5.31
C SER A 715 13.04 15.51 6.13
N ASP A 716 12.30 14.57 5.51
CA ASP A 716 12.20 13.21 6.01
C ASP A 716 13.59 12.56 6.07
N ARG A 717 13.73 11.50 6.88
CA ARG A 717 15.03 10.93 7.22
C ARG A 717 15.02 9.42 7.24
N LEU A 718 16.13 8.83 6.82
CA LEU A 718 16.51 7.46 7.14
C LEU A 718 17.43 7.48 8.36
N TYR A 719 17.22 6.57 9.30
CA TYR A 719 18.01 6.44 10.53
C TYR A 719 18.64 5.06 10.61
N GLY A 720 19.85 4.98 11.18
CA GLY A 720 20.47 3.76 11.68
C GLY A 720 20.94 3.97 13.12
N ILE A 721 20.22 3.39 14.09
CA ILE A 721 20.49 3.52 15.52
C ILE A 721 21.27 2.31 16.01
N MET A 722 22.43 2.53 16.63
CA MET A 722 23.25 1.48 17.22
C MET A 722 22.84 1.24 18.67
N ASP A 723 22.01 0.23 18.90
CA ASP A 723 21.64 -0.23 20.23
C ASP A 723 22.70 -1.22 20.76
N THR A 724 23.60 -0.69 21.59
CA THR A 724 24.64 -1.44 22.31
C THR A 724 24.15 -2.04 23.63
N ASP A 725 22.94 -1.67 24.09
CA ASP A 725 22.42 -2.17 25.35
C ASP A 725 21.89 -3.59 25.18
N VAL A 726 21.11 -3.84 24.12
CA VAL A 726 20.45 -5.15 23.88
C VAL A 726 21.43 -6.31 23.77
N THR A 727 22.70 -6.05 23.45
CA THR A 727 23.74 -7.08 23.30
C THR A 727 24.57 -7.28 24.57
N LYS A 728 24.32 -6.53 25.65
CA LYS A 728 25.00 -6.72 26.94
C LYS A 728 24.64 -8.06 27.55
N ALA A 729 25.60 -8.67 28.25
CA ALA A 729 25.36 -9.89 29.01
C ALA A 729 24.24 -9.72 30.04
N ASP A 730 23.54 -10.82 30.35
CA ASP A 730 22.30 -10.78 31.14
C ASP A 730 22.50 -10.18 32.54
N ASN A 731 23.64 -10.50 33.17
CA ASN A 731 24.04 -9.96 34.46
C ASN A 731 24.18 -8.43 34.50
N PHE A 732 24.27 -7.78 33.34
CA PHE A 732 24.13 -6.34 33.18
C PHE A 732 22.73 -5.96 32.70
N PHE A 733 22.30 -6.51 31.58
CA PHE A 733 21.10 -6.05 30.87
C PHE A 733 19.81 -6.25 31.67
N TYR A 734 19.69 -7.35 32.42
CA TYR A 734 18.52 -7.71 33.22
C TYR A 734 18.71 -7.42 34.72
N ALA A 735 19.81 -6.76 35.10
CA ALA A 735 20.00 -6.34 36.47
C ALA A 735 18.94 -5.29 36.88
N SER A 736 18.46 -5.39 38.12
CA SER A 736 17.39 -4.52 38.63
C SER A 736 17.75 -3.03 38.64
N ASN A 737 19.04 -2.70 38.71
CA ASN A 737 19.58 -1.33 38.71
C ASN A 737 20.13 -0.89 37.35
N PHE A 738 19.82 -1.58 36.24
CA PHE A 738 20.36 -1.27 34.91
C PHE A 738 20.10 0.18 34.49
N THR A 739 18.88 0.70 34.69
CA THR A 739 18.47 2.05 34.27
C THR A 739 19.02 3.17 35.16
N SER A 740 19.35 2.89 36.42
CA SER A 740 19.91 3.86 37.36
C SER A 740 21.44 3.85 37.41
N THR A 741 22.08 2.83 36.83
CA THR A 741 23.54 2.69 36.82
C THR A 741 24.13 3.47 35.65
N ALA A 742 25.27 4.14 35.88
CA ALA A 742 25.95 4.87 34.83
C ALA A 742 26.37 3.95 33.66
N ALA A 743 26.24 4.42 32.43
CA ALA A 743 26.61 3.70 31.21
C ALA A 743 28.05 3.15 31.27
N ALA A 744 29.01 3.96 31.75
CA ALA A 744 30.41 3.59 31.88
C ALA A 744 30.66 2.42 32.86
N ALA A 745 29.72 2.15 33.76
CA ALA A 745 29.75 1.02 34.70
C ALA A 745 28.92 -0.18 34.21
N GLY A 746 28.47 -0.18 32.95
CA GLY A 746 27.66 -1.24 32.34
C GLY A 746 26.14 -1.02 32.41
N GLY A 747 25.68 0.11 32.98
CA GLY A 747 24.26 0.49 32.99
C GLY A 747 23.74 0.96 31.63
N GLN A 748 22.52 1.48 31.58
CA GLN A 748 21.85 1.90 30.35
C GLN A 748 22.65 2.98 29.59
N SER A 749 22.80 2.80 28.27
CA SER A 749 23.51 3.74 27.40
C SER A 749 22.68 4.23 26.21
N ILE A 750 21.60 3.52 25.88
CA ILE A 750 20.74 3.78 24.74
C ILE A 750 19.35 4.17 25.25
N SER A 751 19.12 5.48 25.35
CA SER A 751 17.84 6.04 25.79
C SER A 751 17.73 7.50 25.38
N ASN A 752 16.53 7.92 24.95
CA ASN A 752 16.20 9.31 24.60
C ASN A 752 17.22 9.98 23.67
N LEU A 753 17.76 9.23 22.71
CA LEU A 753 18.69 9.76 21.73
C LEU A 753 18.04 10.90 20.95
N SER A 754 18.84 11.93 20.67
CA SER A 754 18.48 13.07 19.84
C SER A 754 19.16 12.99 18.48
N ALA A 755 18.42 13.32 17.42
CA ALA A 755 18.92 13.33 16.05
C ALA A 755 18.70 14.71 15.43
N ASN A 756 19.73 15.55 15.49
CA ASN A 756 19.71 16.90 14.94
C ASN A 756 21.09 17.29 14.39
N ASN A 757 21.20 18.49 13.83
CA ASN A 757 22.43 18.98 13.19
C ASN A 757 23.41 19.66 14.15
N THR A 758 23.19 19.58 15.48
CA THR A 758 24.10 20.13 16.48
C THR A 758 25.18 19.12 16.87
N ASP A 759 26.31 19.59 17.39
CA ASP A 759 27.39 18.69 17.84
C ASP A 759 27.00 17.82 19.05
N ALA A 760 25.99 18.27 19.82
CA ALA A 760 25.40 17.51 20.93
C ALA A 760 24.47 16.37 20.48
N SER A 761 24.10 16.30 19.19
CA SER A 761 23.30 15.21 18.63
C SER A 761 23.94 13.85 18.93
N ASN A 762 23.12 12.86 19.29
CA ASN A 762 23.60 11.49 19.48
C ASN A 762 23.93 10.81 18.15
N LEU A 763 23.27 11.21 17.06
CA LEU A 763 23.44 10.64 15.74
C LEU A 763 24.23 11.58 14.82
N VAL A 764 25.03 10.99 13.92
CA VAL A 764 25.74 11.72 12.86
C VAL A 764 24.79 12.01 11.69
N GLU A 765 24.74 13.26 11.24
CA GLU A 765 24.05 13.62 10.01
C GLU A 765 24.92 13.32 8.79
N LEU A 766 24.48 12.41 7.93
CA LEU A 766 25.12 12.05 6.68
C LEU A 766 24.28 12.58 5.50
N PRO A 767 24.88 13.14 4.45
CA PRO A 767 26.32 13.27 4.23
C PRO A 767 26.94 14.52 4.88
N GLY A 768 26.17 15.41 5.54
CA GLY A 768 26.66 16.74 5.91
C GLY A 768 27.93 16.74 6.77
N LYS A 769 28.08 15.76 7.68
CA LYS A 769 29.31 15.59 8.49
C LYS A 769 30.51 15.01 7.73
N ILE A 770 30.33 14.44 6.53
CA ILE A 770 31.44 14.00 5.66
C ILE A 770 32.17 15.23 5.08
N GLY A 771 31.41 16.28 4.75
CA GLY A 771 31.90 17.52 4.16
C GLY A 771 31.43 17.76 2.72
N THR A 772 32.12 18.66 2.02
CA THR A 772 31.77 19.05 0.64
C THR A 772 32.12 17.95 -0.35
N LEU A 773 31.16 17.60 -1.20
CA LEU A 773 31.37 16.63 -2.28
C LEU A 773 32.19 17.27 -3.40
N GLY A 774 33.40 16.73 -3.65
CA GLY A 774 34.25 17.15 -4.77
C GLY A 774 33.81 16.53 -6.10
N ALA A 775 34.35 17.02 -7.22
CA ALA A 775 34.05 16.52 -8.57
C ALA A 775 34.41 15.02 -8.74
N THR A 776 35.40 14.52 -8.01
CA THR A 776 35.84 13.12 -8.00
C THR A 776 35.16 12.28 -6.91
N GLY A 777 34.16 12.84 -6.20
CA GLY A 777 33.53 12.20 -5.04
C GLY A 777 34.25 12.44 -3.71
N TYR A 778 33.72 11.84 -2.64
CA TYR A 778 34.35 11.82 -1.33
C TYR A 778 35.59 10.90 -1.31
N THR A 779 36.67 11.35 -0.68
CA THR A 779 37.85 10.52 -0.44
C THR A 779 37.57 9.45 0.63
N LEU A 780 38.34 8.37 0.64
CA LEU A 780 38.25 7.34 1.69
C LEU A 780 38.47 7.94 3.08
N GLU A 781 39.39 8.90 3.21
CA GLU A 781 39.65 9.61 4.46
C GLU A 781 38.40 10.36 4.95
N GLN A 782 37.75 11.14 4.08
CA GLN A 782 36.50 11.85 4.43
C GLN A 782 35.41 10.88 4.88
N LYS A 783 35.28 9.72 4.22
CA LYS A 783 34.31 8.68 4.59
C LYS A 783 34.65 8.04 5.94
N ASN A 784 35.92 7.80 6.22
CA ASN A 784 36.36 7.17 7.46
C ASN A 784 36.16 8.08 8.68
N VAL A 785 36.25 9.41 8.52
CA VAL A 785 36.00 10.37 9.62
C VAL A 785 34.65 10.13 10.29
N VAL A 786 33.58 9.92 9.53
CA VAL A 786 32.25 9.73 10.10
C VAL A 786 32.05 8.33 10.70
N SER A 787 32.60 7.28 10.06
CA SER A 787 32.57 5.91 10.58
C SER A 787 33.30 5.80 11.92
N GLU A 788 34.41 6.52 12.05
CA GLU A 788 35.24 6.52 13.25
C GLU A 788 34.52 7.06 14.49
N LEU A 789 33.67 8.09 14.34
CA LEU A 789 32.86 8.63 15.44
C LEU A 789 31.97 7.55 16.07
N MET A 790 31.41 6.65 15.25
CA MET A 790 30.59 5.53 15.69
C MET A 790 31.44 4.36 16.21
N ARG A 791 32.58 4.06 15.58
CA ARG A 791 33.52 3.04 16.06
C ARG A 791 34.03 3.34 17.48
N GLN A 792 34.33 4.60 17.77
CA GLN A 792 34.75 5.07 19.09
C GLN A 792 33.60 5.19 20.10
N GLY A 793 32.34 5.03 19.68
CA GLY A 793 31.16 5.17 20.54
C GLY A 793 30.80 6.62 20.90
N THR A 794 31.43 7.61 20.26
CA THR A 794 31.09 9.03 20.48
C THR A 794 29.71 9.40 19.93
N LYS A 795 29.23 8.63 18.95
CA LYS A 795 27.91 8.75 18.35
C LYS A 795 27.24 7.38 18.35
N GLN A 796 25.94 7.35 18.62
CA GLN A 796 25.14 6.14 18.78
C GLN A 796 24.41 5.75 17.48
N GLY A 797 24.88 6.23 16.33
CA GLY A 797 24.30 5.95 15.02
C GLY A 797 24.38 7.12 14.06
N TRP A 798 23.56 7.07 13.02
CA TRP A 798 23.56 8.02 11.90
C TRP A 798 22.14 8.26 11.39
N TYR A 799 21.96 9.36 10.66
CA TYR A 799 20.76 9.59 9.85
C TYR A 799 21.11 10.26 8.52
N TYR A 800 20.32 9.97 7.49
CA TYR A 800 20.33 10.64 6.19
C TYR A 800 19.08 11.52 6.03
N PRO A 801 19.22 12.84 5.84
CA PRO A 801 18.18 13.65 5.23
C PRO A 801 17.86 13.10 3.83
N LEU A 802 16.58 12.85 3.56
CA LEU A 802 16.11 12.43 2.24
C LEU A 802 16.04 13.65 1.33
N THR A 803 17.22 14.09 0.87
CA THR A 803 17.39 15.24 -0.03
C THR A 803 18.06 14.85 -1.35
N ARG A 804 18.11 13.54 -1.61
CA ARG A 804 18.67 12.94 -2.82
C ARG A 804 17.59 12.10 -3.48
N PHE A 805 17.42 12.29 -4.79
CA PHE A 805 16.45 11.55 -5.60
C PHE A 805 16.81 11.68 -7.08
N ASP A 806 16.62 10.61 -7.84
CA ASP A 806 16.87 10.49 -9.28
C ASP A 806 18.24 11.02 -9.71
N GLY A 807 19.25 10.79 -8.88
CA GLY A 807 20.61 11.21 -9.14
C GLY A 807 20.94 12.65 -8.73
N TYR A 808 19.94 13.45 -8.35
CA TYR A 808 20.10 14.84 -7.95
C TYR A 808 20.24 14.98 -6.42
N GLY A 809 20.98 16.00 -5.98
CA GLY A 809 21.03 16.45 -4.58
C GLY A 809 20.17 17.70 -4.36
N ASN A 810 19.90 18.02 -3.09
CA ASN A 810 19.01 19.11 -2.68
C ASN A 810 17.58 18.98 -3.25
N VAL A 811 17.12 17.75 -3.44
CA VAL A 811 15.75 17.46 -3.84
C VAL A 811 14.83 17.63 -2.63
N ARG A 812 13.73 18.34 -2.83
CA ARG A 812 12.73 18.61 -1.79
C ARG A 812 11.70 17.49 -1.72
N TYR A 813 11.07 17.33 -0.55
CA TYR A 813 9.86 16.50 -0.35
C TYR A 813 10.03 14.99 -0.56
N THR A 814 11.27 14.50 -0.73
CA THR A 814 11.52 13.06 -0.78
C THR A 814 11.21 12.43 0.57
N LYS A 815 10.55 11.27 0.55
CA LYS A 815 10.09 10.56 1.73
C LYS A 815 10.26 9.06 1.58
N GLY A 816 10.45 8.35 2.68
CA GLY A 816 10.48 6.89 2.70
C GLY A 816 9.10 6.29 2.55
N ILE A 817 8.99 5.20 1.79
CA ILE A 817 7.73 4.46 1.64
C ILE A 817 7.97 2.95 1.65
N GLY A 818 7.03 2.19 2.21
CA GLY A 818 7.09 0.72 2.19
C GLY A 818 8.24 0.11 2.99
N LYS A 819 8.26 -1.22 3.04
CA LYS A 819 9.26 -1.97 3.81
C LYS A 819 10.70 -1.71 3.36
N SER A 820 11.63 -1.75 4.32
CA SER A 820 13.07 -1.83 4.06
C SER A 820 13.58 -3.25 4.38
N GLN A 821 14.75 -3.62 3.84
CA GLN A 821 15.35 -4.93 4.09
C GLN A 821 16.88 -4.85 4.14
N VAL A 822 17.49 -5.65 5.03
CA VAL A 822 18.94 -5.80 5.11
C VAL A 822 19.37 -7.11 4.48
N ILE A 823 20.29 -7.04 3.52
CA ILE A 823 20.91 -8.20 2.87
C ILE A 823 22.40 -7.89 2.69
N ASP A 824 23.27 -8.81 3.11
CA ASP A 824 24.73 -8.71 2.92
C ASP A 824 25.31 -7.37 3.41
N SER A 825 24.89 -6.92 4.59
CA SER A 825 25.27 -5.61 5.16
C SER A 825 24.87 -4.39 4.31
N PHE A 826 23.90 -4.52 3.42
CA PHE A 826 23.27 -3.40 2.75
C PHE A 826 21.81 -3.24 3.16
N LEU A 827 21.39 -2.00 3.39
CA LEU A 827 20.00 -1.65 3.57
C LEU A 827 19.39 -1.20 2.24
N TYR A 828 18.39 -1.96 1.80
CA TYR A 828 17.53 -1.62 0.67
C TYR A 828 16.28 -0.92 1.21
N THR A 829 15.99 0.26 0.68
CA THR A 829 14.77 1.01 1.03
C THR A 829 14.21 1.71 -0.20
N THR A 830 13.00 2.23 -0.07
CA THR A 830 12.34 2.98 -1.14
C THR A 830 12.17 4.43 -0.73
N ALA A 831 12.55 5.32 -1.65
CA ALA A 831 12.21 6.72 -1.58
C ALA A 831 11.15 7.05 -2.63
N TYR A 832 10.18 7.89 -2.28
CA TYR A 832 9.20 8.48 -3.18
C TYR A 832 9.39 9.99 -3.21
N ASN A 833 9.21 10.58 -4.39
CA ASN A 833 9.18 12.02 -4.57
C ASN A 833 7.92 12.46 -5.35
N PRO A 834 7.11 13.39 -4.81
CA PRO A 834 5.89 13.85 -5.47
C PRO A 834 6.13 14.72 -6.72
N ASP A 835 7.33 15.30 -6.87
CA ASP A 835 7.71 16.12 -8.03
C ASP A 835 8.31 15.31 -9.19
N MET A 836 8.58 14.01 -8.99
CA MET A 836 9.07 13.14 -10.06
C MET A 836 8.00 12.95 -11.14
N SER A 837 8.43 13.01 -12.41
CA SER A 837 7.57 12.79 -13.57
C SER A 837 8.26 11.90 -14.59
N TYR A 838 7.55 10.89 -15.09
CA TYR A 838 8.04 9.96 -16.12
C TYR A 838 7.61 10.37 -17.55
N GLY A 839 6.94 11.51 -17.73
CA GLY A 839 6.53 12.00 -19.05
C GLY A 839 5.72 13.30 -19.02
N SER A 840 5.39 13.83 -20.19
CA SER A 840 4.52 14.99 -20.35
C SER A 840 3.04 14.56 -20.33
N THR A 841 2.42 14.54 -19.16
CA THR A 841 0.98 14.29 -19.01
C THR A 841 0.18 15.59 -19.04
N ASN A 842 -1.05 15.53 -19.57
CA ASN A 842 -1.97 16.67 -19.57
C ASN A 842 -2.27 17.08 -18.12
N THR A 843 -2.04 18.35 -17.77
CA THR A 843 -2.29 18.85 -16.40
C THR A 843 -3.75 18.85 -16.02
N CYS A 844 -4.63 18.84 -17.02
CA CYS A 844 -6.05 18.77 -16.78
C CYS A 844 -6.49 17.34 -16.51
N SER A 845 -5.75 16.28 -16.91
CA SER A 845 -6.14 14.86 -16.73
C SER A 845 -5.82 14.31 -15.34
N ALA A 846 -6.69 13.43 -14.83
CA ALA A 846 -6.33 12.53 -13.74
C ALA A 846 -5.00 11.85 -14.07
N LYS A 847 -4.12 11.70 -13.07
CA LYS A 847 -2.79 11.12 -13.24
C LYS A 847 -2.27 10.54 -11.93
N ILE A 848 -1.42 9.54 -12.03
CA ILE A 848 -0.55 9.11 -10.94
C ILE A 848 0.54 10.19 -10.78
N VAL A 849 0.70 10.72 -9.58
CA VAL A 849 1.67 11.80 -9.29
C VAL A 849 2.90 11.25 -8.58
N GLY A 850 4.06 11.78 -8.94
CA GLY A 850 5.34 11.40 -8.35
C GLY A 850 5.89 10.08 -8.89
N GLY A 851 6.96 9.63 -8.24
CA GLY A 851 7.71 8.46 -8.64
C GLY A 851 8.55 7.93 -7.49
N SER A 852 8.91 6.66 -7.59
CA SER A 852 9.68 5.96 -6.58
C SER A 852 11.03 5.48 -7.12
N GLU A 853 12.00 5.33 -6.23
CA GLU A 853 13.28 4.69 -6.48
C GLU A 853 13.72 3.83 -5.31
N ARG A 854 14.54 2.82 -5.58
CA ARG A 854 15.19 1.98 -4.58
C ARG A 854 16.54 2.57 -4.24
N GLN A 855 16.78 2.88 -2.98
CA GLN A 855 18.05 3.42 -2.51
C GLN A 855 18.80 2.37 -1.69
N LEU A 856 20.13 2.35 -1.84
CA LEU A 856 21.02 1.40 -1.19
C LEU A 856 21.98 2.11 -0.24
N TYR A 857 22.06 1.64 1.00
CA TYR A 857 22.95 2.18 2.05
C TYR A 857 23.83 1.08 2.65
N CYS A 858 25.10 1.38 2.89
CA CYS A 858 26.02 0.42 3.50
C CYS A 858 25.90 0.43 5.02
N LEU A 859 25.84 -0.76 5.62
CA LEU A 859 25.81 -0.97 7.05
C LEU A 859 27.20 -1.37 7.56
N PRO A 860 27.51 -1.14 8.85
CA PRO A 860 26.62 -0.55 9.86
C PRO A 860 26.67 0.98 9.96
N TYR A 861 27.64 1.62 9.30
CA TYR A 861 27.95 3.05 9.51
C TYR A 861 27.22 4.01 8.55
N GLY A 862 26.33 3.49 7.69
CA GLY A 862 25.54 4.30 6.75
C GLY A 862 26.30 4.75 5.51
N ILE A 863 27.63 4.57 5.47
CA ILE A 863 28.50 5.08 4.41
C ILE A 863 29.27 3.95 3.71
N CYS A 864 29.21 3.96 2.38
CA CYS A 864 29.93 3.02 1.53
C CYS A 864 31.35 3.52 1.25
N THR A 865 32.36 2.77 1.72
CA THR A 865 33.79 3.12 1.62
C THR A 865 34.42 2.79 0.28
N ASP A 866 33.76 1.96 -0.54
CA ASP A 866 34.16 1.61 -1.91
C ASP A 866 34.52 2.84 -2.77
N ALA A 867 35.56 2.73 -3.60
CA ALA A 867 36.05 3.82 -4.44
C ALA A 867 35.05 4.27 -5.52
N ASN A 868 34.15 3.39 -5.95
CA ASN A 868 33.05 3.64 -6.89
C ASN A 868 31.84 4.26 -6.20
N SER A 869 31.77 4.25 -4.87
CA SER A 869 30.77 5.01 -4.12
C SER A 869 31.19 6.48 -4.00
N LYS A 870 30.98 7.29 -5.04
CA LYS A 870 31.45 8.69 -5.05
C LYS A 870 30.74 9.58 -4.02
N ASN A 871 29.47 9.33 -3.77
CA ASN A 871 28.62 10.11 -2.87
C ASN A 871 28.42 9.48 -1.47
N GLY A 872 29.09 8.35 -1.21
CA GLY A 872 28.97 7.61 0.04
C GLY A 872 27.79 6.64 0.13
N THR A 873 26.94 6.52 -0.91
CA THR A 873 25.81 5.57 -0.96
C THR A 873 26.04 4.44 -1.96
N GLY A 874 25.30 3.34 -1.79
CA GLY A 874 25.35 2.17 -2.69
C GLY A 874 24.69 2.40 -4.05
N GLY A 875 24.11 3.59 -4.28
CA GLY A 875 23.40 3.93 -5.51
C GLY A 875 21.87 3.79 -5.38
N PHE A 876 21.19 3.89 -6.52
CA PHE A 876 19.75 3.75 -6.61
C PHE A 876 19.30 3.13 -7.92
N VAL A 877 18.04 2.67 -7.98
CA VAL A 877 17.38 2.21 -9.21
C VAL A 877 15.96 2.78 -9.24
N ARG A 878 15.54 3.39 -10.36
CA ARG A 878 14.16 3.84 -10.57
C ARG A 878 13.18 2.67 -10.42
N ALA A 879 12.10 2.89 -9.67
CA ALA A 879 11.08 1.87 -9.38
C ALA A 879 9.77 2.09 -10.14
N GLY A 880 9.58 3.26 -10.76
CA GLY A 880 8.41 3.59 -11.57
C GLY A 880 7.56 4.73 -11.02
N GLN A 881 6.43 4.99 -11.67
CA GLN A 881 5.51 6.08 -11.35
C GLN A 881 4.69 5.74 -10.08
N GLY A 882 4.37 6.78 -9.30
CA GLY A 882 3.61 6.64 -8.06
C GLY A 882 4.41 5.97 -6.94
N LEU A 883 3.66 5.45 -5.96
CA LEU A 883 4.20 4.70 -4.82
C LEU A 883 4.50 3.28 -5.29
N GLN A 884 5.78 2.89 -5.27
CA GLN A 884 6.20 1.52 -5.60
C GLN A 884 6.97 0.97 -4.41
N GLU A 885 6.47 -0.04 -3.70
CA GLU A 885 7.14 -0.55 -2.48
C GLU A 885 8.21 -1.61 -2.75
N LEU A 886 9.20 -1.75 -1.85
CA LEU A 886 10.35 -2.64 -2.03
C LEU A 886 9.88 -4.08 -2.22
N THR A 887 10.23 -4.65 -3.36
CA THR A 887 9.90 -6.03 -3.70
C THR A 887 11.18 -6.79 -4.02
N LEU A 888 11.41 -7.86 -3.27
CA LEU A 888 12.43 -8.85 -3.58
C LEU A 888 11.72 -10.18 -3.90
N GLY A 889 12.36 -10.97 -4.74
CA GLY A 889 11.86 -12.28 -5.14
C GLY A 889 12.95 -13.10 -5.82
N PRO A 890 12.66 -14.38 -6.12
CA PRO A 890 13.60 -15.24 -6.81
C PRO A 890 13.87 -14.75 -8.24
N ARG A 891 14.97 -15.19 -8.85
CA ARG A 891 15.25 -14.84 -10.24
C ARG A 891 14.26 -15.46 -11.22
N SER A 892 13.90 -16.71 -10.98
CA SER A 892 12.93 -17.50 -11.76
C SER A 892 12.49 -18.72 -10.94
N SER A 893 11.55 -19.52 -11.47
CA SER A 893 11.14 -20.78 -10.85
C SER A 893 12.27 -21.82 -10.75
N THR A 894 13.22 -21.79 -11.68
CA THR A 894 14.39 -22.68 -11.70
C THR A 894 15.57 -22.17 -10.87
N LEU A 895 15.61 -20.87 -10.58
CA LEU A 895 16.67 -20.19 -9.80
C LEU A 895 16.07 -19.52 -8.55
N SER A 896 15.34 -20.30 -7.75
CA SER A 896 14.62 -19.84 -6.57
C SER A 896 15.52 -19.44 -5.38
N ASN A 897 16.80 -19.81 -5.41
CA ASN A 897 17.79 -19.45 -4.40
C ASN A 897 18.47 -18.08 -4.65
N GLN A 898 18.26 -17.47 -5.82
CA GLN A 898 18.82 -16.15 -6.14
C GLN A 898 17.78 -15.06 -5.87
N ARG A 899 18.01 -14.19 -4.88
CA ARG A 899 17.13 -13.05 -4.60
C ARG A 899 17.53 -11.83 -5.41
N LEU A 900 16.56 -11.25 -6.12
CA LEU A 900 16.72 -10.05 -6.93
C LEU A 900 15.76 -8.96 -6.49
N LEU A 901 16.16 -7.71 -6.74
CA LEU A 901 15.21 -6.60 -6.76
C LEU A 901 14.21 -6.81 -7.90
N ILE A 902 12.92 -6.80 -7.61
CA ILE A 902 11.86 -6.95 -8.60
C ILE A 902 11.25 -5.59 -8.91
N GLY A 903 10.95 -5.35 -10.19
CA GLY A 903 10.37 -4.09 -10.65
C GLY A 903 9.98 -4.15 -12.12
N THR A 904 9.88 -2.97 -12.75
CA THR A 904 9.39 -2.81 -14.12
C THR A 904 10.38 -3.22 -15.21
N ARG A 905 11.63 -3.53 -14.84
CA ARG A 905 12.75 -3.75 -15.77
C ARG A 905 13.44 -5.08 -15.51
N THR A 906 13.88 -5.72 -16.58
CA THR A 906 14.77 -6.89 -16.55
C THR A 906 16.17 -6.53 -16.02
N LEU A 907 16.95 -7.54 -15.63
CA LEU A 907 18.36 -7.35 -15.26
C LEU A 907 19.18 -6.72 -16.40
N ALA A 908 18.95 -7.15 -17.65
CA ALA A 908 19.65 -6.61 -18.82
C ALA A 908 19.36 -5.12 -19.04
N GLU A 909 18.09 -4.72 -18.94
CA GLU A 909 17.69 -3.30 -19.10
C GLU A 909 18.27 -2.41 -18.01
N ARG A 910 18.39 -2.91 -16.78
CA ARG A 910 19.02 -2.17 -15.67
C ARG A 910 20.52 -2.01 -15.85
N ALA A 911 21.18 -3.00 -16.47
CA ALA A 911 22.61 -2.93 -16.72
C ALA A 911 22.95 -1.81 -17.73
N THR A 912 22.07 -1.55 -18.70
CA THR A 912 22.31 -0.62 -19.82
C THR A 912 21.86 0.83 -19.58
N ASP A 913 20.93 1.08 -18.65
CA ASP A 913 20.30 2.40 -18.44
C ASP A 913 20.42 2.84 -16.96
N ARG A 914 21.66 2.85 -16.48
CA ARG A 914 21.96 3.26 -15.12
C ARG A 914 21.92 4.77 -15.00
N VAL A 915 21.30 5.22 -13.92
CA VAL A 915 21.24 6.64 -13.59
C VAL A 915 22.19 6.88 -12.42
N ASP A 916 23.21 7.68 -12.67
CA ASP A 916 24.23 8.01 -11.70
C ASP A 916 23.74 9.06 -10.71
N PHE A 917 24.33 9.12 -9.51
CA PHE A 917 24.17 10.29 -8.63
C PHE A 917 25.08 11.43 -9.09
N GLY A 918 24.64 12.19 -10.10
CA GLY A 918 25.40 13.31 -10.65
C GLY A 918 26.55 12.83 -11.55
N THR A 919 27.79 13.19 -11.25
CA THR A 919 28.99 12.83 -12.05
C THR A 919 29.54 11.42 -11.77
N ASP A 920 28.72 10.54 -11.20
CA ASP A 920 29.11 9.22 -10.67
C ASP A 920 29.03 8.11 -11.73
N THR A 921 29.73 8.28 -12.86
CA THR A 921 29.61 7.45 -14.08
C THR A 921 30.22 6.03 -14.00
N GLY A 922 30.47 5.50 -12.80
CA GLY A 922 31.33 4.34 -12.58
C GLY A 922 30.72 3.19 -11.80
N LYS A 923 29.40 3.18 -11.57
CA LYS A 923 28.75 2.11 -10.80
C LYS A 923 28.40 0.93 -11.71
N ASP A 924 29.37 0.03 -11.89
CA ASP A 924 29.12 -1.32 -12.41
C ASP A 924 28.22 -2.14 -11.45
N VAL A 925 27.64 -3.24 -11.93
CA VAL A 925 26.80 -4.09 -11.07
C VAL A 925 27.78 -4.60 -10.03
N TYR A 926 27.50 -4.40 -8.73
CA TYR A 926 28.07 -5.26 -7.71
C TYR A 926 27.72 -6.68 -8.14
N THR A 927 28.66 -7.37 -8.77
CA THR A 927 28.43 -8.68 -9.35
C THR A 927 28.74 -9.62 -8.20
N PRO A 928 27.74 -10.24 -7.54
CA PRO A 928 28.00 -11.09 -6.37
C PRO A 928 28.92 -12.27 -6.73
N ILE A 929 29.04 -12.56 -8.03
CA ILE A 929 29.84 -13.63 -8.61
C ILE A 929 31.34 -13.29 -8.65
N ASN A 930 31.73 -12.01 -8.77
CA ASN A 930 33.13 -11.61 -9.00
C ASN A 930 33.72 -10.64 -7.96
N GLU A 931 32.92 -9.87 -7.23
CA GLU A 931 33.41 -8.85 -6.30
C GLU A 931 32.61 -8.80 -4.99
N ALA A 932 32.81 -9.77 -4.10
CA ALA A 932 32.11 -9.88 -2.83
C ALA A 932 32.56 -8.86 -1.74
N GLN A 933 33.14 -7.71 -2.11
CA GLN A 933 33.88 -6.86 -1.16
C GLN A 933 33.56 -5.37 -1.30
N GLY A 934 32.35 -4.97 -0.90
CA GLY A 934 32.01 -3.55 -0.64
C GLY A 934 32.54 -3.02 0.71
N LEU A 935 33.26 -3.87 1.45
CA LEU A 935 33.94 -3.58 2.72
C LEU A 935 35.40 -4.04 2.57
N GLY A 936 36.37 -3.23 2.99
CA GLY A 936 37.77 -3.65 2.99
C GLY A 936 37.97 -4.92 3.81
N SER A 937 38.98 -5.73 3.50
CA SER A 937 39.30 -6.99 4.21
C SER A 937 39.49 -6.84 5.73
N ALA A 938 39.75 -5.62 6.21
CA ALA A 938 39.83 -5.29 7.63
C ALA A 938 38.46 -5.07 8.33
N ASP A 939 37.38 -4.90 7.57
CA ASP A 939 36.01 -4.71 8.06
C ASP A 939 35.12 -5.96 7.88
N GLN A 940 35.63 -6.99 7.18
CA GLN A 940 34.96 -8.30 7.03
C GLN A 940 35.29 -9.22 8.21
N ILE A 941 34.52 -9.12 9.30
CA ILE A 941 34.52 -10.16 10.34
C ILE A 941 33.47 -11.20 9.94
N LEU A 942 33.91 -12.43 9.63
CA LEU A 942 33.03 -13.58 9.35
C LEU A 942 31.92 -13.68 10.41
N GLY A 943 30.65 -13.56 9.99
CA GLY A 943 29.47 -13.67 10.84
C GLY A 943 28.54 -12.45 10.93
N SER A 944 28.77 -11.38 10.15
CA SER A 944 27.90 -10.18 10.11
C SER A 944 26.95 -10.20 8.91
N GLY A 945 25.64 -10.01 9.15
CA GLY A 945 24.73 -9.47 8.12
C GLY A 945 23.52 -10.28 7.67
N SER A 946 23.03 -11.28 8.41
CA SER A 946 21.67 -11.81 8.20
C SER A 946 20.67 -11.09 9.11
N ALA A 947 19.69 -10.41 8.53
CA ALA A 947 18.43 -10.18 9.23
C ALA A 947 17.71 -11.54 9.27
N LEU A 948 17.39 -12.03 10.47
CA LEU A 948 16.34 -13.05 10.61
C LEU A 948 15.04 -12.36 10.16
N SER A 949 14.59 -12.64 8.94
CA SER A 949 13.34 -12.10 8.39
C SER A 949 12.17 -13.00 8.70
#